data_AF-A0A443S2H2-F1
#
_entry.id   AF-A0A443S2H2-F1
#
_cell.length_a   1.000
_cell.length_b   1.000
_cell.length_c   1.000
_cell.angle_alpha   90.00
_cell.angle_beta   90.00
_cell.angle_gamma   90.00
#
_symmetry.space_group_name_H-M   'P 1'
#
loop_
_entity.id
_entity.type
_entity.pdbx_description
1 polymer ?
#
loop_
_entity_poly.entity_id
_entity_poly.type
_entity_poly.pdbx_seq_one_letter_code
_entity_poly.pdbx_strand_id
1 'polypeptide(L)'
;WGVVIASAGYPATSTNDQLISGLSDVQNKGYLVFHAGTKLKEGKHYTSGGRVLTVIAIESDLRTSADNAQKGAKLVKIEKSFYRTDIAKKVIEQMNSKIDYKSSGVDIEAGNKLVDKIKVFAKSTSRSGCFGSIGGFGALFDLKGAGYTDPILVSGTDGVGTKLKIALESKIYDTVGIDLVAMCVNDILVQGAEPLFFLDYFACGKLDVDVAAEVISGIAKGCKESNCALIGTETFSLHECNLLIFITITFQGGETAEMPGMYAADDFDLAGFAVGAVDRNRILPKIENIKEGDVIIGIPSSGVHSNGFSLVRKLLDKKRLTVNDITPFNRYATFGEVLLTPTKLYITSLLPLIKMDYIIALSHITGGGLLENIPRVLPRHLAVELDAKKWHIPKIFEWIFKEGNVEENEMLRTFNCGLGMICVVKSHFVDTVINGLRLSGETEACVVGKVIKRENESVIVHNFRSSINYPKSITQPMRKRVAVLISGSGTNLQALIDHTQDKSKQSAANIVLVISNIPDVEGLRRAERAGIATMVISHKGLKRAEFDMIVHEELKKAEIDIVCLAGFMRIISEQFVELWKGRLLNVHPSLLPSFKGMHTHQQALDAGARVHGCSVHFVDNGVDTGALIFQQAVPIIVGDTESTLQERVKLAEHVIFPRALEYLASGKVSLGADGKTVWHL
;
A
#
# COMPACT_ATOMS: atom_id res chain seq x y z
N TRP A 1 -5.85 -4.35 53.17
CA TRP A 1 -5.86 -3.27 52.15
C TRP A 1 -5.69 -1.91 52.83
N GLY A 2 -5.17 -0.88 52.13
CA GLY A 2 -4.93 0.46 52.70
C GLY A 2 -5.55 1.61 51.90
N VAL A 3 -6.03 2.64 52.60
CA VAL A 3 -6.51 3.90 52.00
C VAL A 3 -5.50 5.00 52.29
N VAL A 4 -4.91 5.54 51.23
CA VAL A 4 -3.96 6.67 51.31
C VAL A 4 -4.75 7.97 51.47
N ILE A 5 -4.34 8.77 52.45
CA ILE A 5 -4.85 10.12 52.67
C ILE A 5 -3.79 11.11 52.18
N ALA A 6 -4.19 11.97 51.26
CA ALA A 6 -3.36 13.02 50.69
C ALA A 6 -3.80 14.41 51.17
N SER A 7 -2.83 15.30 51.33
CA SER A 7 -3.08 16.70 51.68
C SER A 7 -3.72 17.45 50.51
N ALA A 8 -4.33 18.60 50.81
CA ALA A 8 -4.94 19.44 49.78
C ALA A 8 -3.90 19.88 48.74
N GLY A 9 -4.29 19.86 47.46
CA GLY A 9 -3.46 20.26 46.32
C GLY A 9 -2.70 19.12 45.63
N TYR A 10 -2.59 17.94 46.25
CA TYR A 10 -1.88 16.80 45.65
C TYR A 10 -2.60 16.25 44.40
N PRO A 11 -1.90 15.89 43.30
CA PRO A 11 -0.44 15.79 43.17
C PRO A 11 0.30 17.05 42.70
N ALA A 12 -0.41 18.09 42.28
CA ALA A 12 0.20 19.28 41.70
C ALA A 12 0.94 20.15 42.73
N THR A 13 0.41 20.22 43.96
CA THR A 13 1.00 20.92 45.12
C THR A 13 0.76 20.11 46.40
N SER A 14 1.22 20.58 47.56
CA SER A 14 0.91 19.94 48.84
C SER A 14 0.82 20.94 49.96
N THR A 15 -0.20 20.81 50.81
CA THR A 15 -0.38 21.68 51.97
C THR A 15 0.31 21.06 53.19
N ASN A 16 1.22 21.82 53.80
CA ASN A 16 1.98 21.42 55.00
C ASN A 16 1.41 22.09 56.25
N ASP A 17 1.82 21.59 57.41
CA ASP A 17 1.50 22.12 58.75
C ASP A 17 0.00 22.12 59.10
N GLN A 18 -0.81 21.30 58.44
CA GLN A 18 -2.21 21.08 58.83
C GLN A 18 -2.28 20.02 59.93
N LEU A 19 -3.06 20.30 60.99
CA LEU A 19 -3.24 19.37 62.10
C LEU A 19 -3.94 18.08 61.62
N ILE A 20 -3.36 16.94 61.99
CA ILE A 20 -3.94 15.61 61.77
C ILE A 20 -4.59 15.16 63.08
N SER A 21 -5.90 14.99 63.06
CA SER A 21 -6.68 14.54 64.22
C SER A 21 -7.40 13.21 63.95
N GLY A 22 -7.85 12.53 65.01
CA GLY A 22 -8.54 11.24 64.92
C GLY A 22 -7.63 10.00 64.86
N LEU A 23 -6.30 10.16 64.97
CA LEU A 23 -5.35 9.04 64.90
C LEU A 23 -5.53 8.03 66.06
N SER A 24 -5.81 8.52 67.27
CA SER A 24 -6.07 7.65 68.43
C SER A 24 -7.33 6.80 68.23
N ASP A 25 -8.39 7.36 67.63
CA ASP A 25 -9.62 6.62 67.36
C ASP A 25 -9.44 5.53 66.30
N VAL A 26 -8.56 5.78 65.33
CA VAL A 26 -8.19 4.79 64.29
C VAL A 26 -7.46 3.62 64.93
N GLN A 27 -6.46 3.89 65.77
CA GLN A 27 -5.69 2.86 66.46
C GLN A 27 -6.55 2.07 67.47
N ASN A 28 -7.40 2.76 68.24
CA ASN A 28 -8.30 2.12 69.21
C ASN A 28 -9.31 1.16 68.56
N LYS A 29 -9.67 1.41 67.30
CA LYS A 29 -10.53 0.51 66.51
C LYS A 29 -9.76 -0.61 65.78
N GLY A 30 -8.47 -0.77 66.07
CA GLY A 30 -7.65 -1.86 65.55
C GLY A 30 -7.12 -1.64 64.12
N TYR A 31 -7.27 -0.45 63.55
CA TYR A 31 -6.69 -0.13 62.25
C TYR A 31 -5.21 0.23 62.39
N LEU A 32 -4.40 -0.17 61.40
CA LEU A 32 -2.99 0.21 61.34
C LEU A 32 -2.84 1.54 60.61
N VAL A 33 -1.96 2.41 61.12
CA VAL A 33 -1.65 3.70 60.49
C VAL A 33 -0.17 3.75 60.14
N PHE A 34 0.11 3.97 58.85
CA PHE A 34 1.47 4.18 58.36
C PHE A 34 1.65 5.64 57.97
N HIS A 35 2.57 6.31 58.65
CA HIS A 35 2.91 7.70 58.42
C HIS A 35 3.86 7.84 57.24
N ALA A 36 3.63 8.83 56.37
CA ALA A 36 4.52 9.16 55.26
C ALA A 36 4.94 10.64 55.36
N GLY A 37 4.16 11.55 54.78
CA GLY A 37 4.36 13.00 54.90
C GLY A 37 3.74 13.57 56.18
N THR A 38 4.22 13.17 57.35
CA THR A 38 3.80 13.74 58.65
C THR A 38 4.97 14.24 59.48
N LYS A 39 4.75 15.30 60.26
CA LYS A 39 5.69 15.84 61.24
C LYS A 39 5.05 15.88 62.63
N LEU A 40 5.81 15.53 63.67
CA LEU A 40 5.36 15.63 65.06
C LEU A 40 5.83 16.95 65.67
N LYS A 41 4.91 17.72 66.26
CA LYS A 41 5.21 18.95 67.02
C LYS A 41 4.35 18.98 68.28
N GLU A 42 4.99 19.12 69.44
CA GLU A 42 4.30 19.22 70.74
C GLU A 42 3.27 18.10 70.99
N GLY A 43 3.63 16.85 70.62
CA GLY A 43 2.78 15.68 70.79
C GLY A 43 1.62 15.56 69.79
N LYS A 44 1.51 16.45 68.81
CA LYS A 44 0.48 16.42 67.76
C LYS A 44 1.10 16.22 66.37
N HIS A 45 0.39 15.50 65.51
CA HIS A 45 0.83 15.22 64.14
C HIS A 45 0.31 16.28 63.16
N TYR A 46 1.18 16.68 62.24
CA TYR A 46 0.90 17.67 61.20
C TYR A 46 1.29 17.13 59.82
N THR A 47 0.67 17.63 58.76
CA THR A 47 1.05 17.29 57.37
C THR A 47 2.43 17.86 57.02
N SER A 48 3.23 17.11 56.27
CA SER A 48 4.57 17.50 55.83
C SER A 48 4.88 16.84 54.48
N GLY A 49 3.93 16.90 53.55
CA GLY A 49 4.02 16.33 52.22
C GLY A 49 2.67 16.07 51.57
N GLY A 50 2.71 15.61 50.31
CA GLY A 50 1.51 15.31 49.51
C GLY A 50 0.76 14.06 49.96
N ARG A 51 1.45 12.92 50.08
CA ARG A 51 0.89 11.69 50.65
C ARG A 51 1.17 11.70 52.15
N VAL A 52 0.13 11.87 52.95
CA VAL A 52 0.28 12.14 54.38
C VAL A 52 0.42 10.85 55.15
N LEU A 53 -0.55 9.96 55.04
CA LEU A 53 -0.55 8.68 55.75
C LEU A 53 -1.47 7.66 55.07
N THR A 54 -1.36 6.40 55.45
CA THR A 54 -2.22 5.31 54.97
C THR A 54 -2.88 4.61 56.15
N VAL A 55 -4.20 4.47 56.10
CA VAL A 55 -4.96 3.66 57.07
C VAL A 55 -5.22 2.28 56.47
N ILE A 56 -4.85 1.23 57.20
CA ILE A 56 -4.86 -0.16 56.73
C ILE A 56 -5.79 -0.99 57.63
N ALA A 57 -6.64 -1.79 56.98
CA ALA A 57 -7.37 -2.88 57.61
C ALA A 57 -6.86 -4.22 57.04
N ILE A 58 -6.65 -5.20 57.91
CA ILE A 58 -6.21 -6.55 57.56
C ILE A 58 -7.42 -7.47 57.81
N GLU A 59 -7.98 -8.01 56.73
CA GLU A 59 -9.12 -8.92 56.76
C GLU A 59 -8.83 -10.13 55.87
N SER A 60 -9.66 -11.18 55.97
CA SER A 60 -9.52 -12.42 55.19
C SER A 60 -9.79 -12.25 53.68
N ASP A 61 -10.46 -11.17 53.26
CA ASP A 61 -10.73 -10.88 51.85
C ASP A 61 -10.51 -9.40 51.50
N LEU A 62 -10.28 -9.16 50.20
CA LEU A 62 -9.92 -7.85 49.67
C LEU A 62 -11.05 -6.82 49.78
N ARG A 63 -12.31 -7.23 49.57
CA ARG A 63 -13.45 -6.31 49.60
C ARG A 63 -13.70 -5.83 51.03
N THR A 64 -13.79 -6.76 51.98
CA THR A 64 -13.95 -6.44 53.41
C THR A 64 -12.77 -5.61 53.92
N SER A 65 -11.53 -5.97 53.52
CA SER A 65 -10.34 -5.17 53.82
C SER A 65 -10.43 -3.73 53.29
N ALA A 66 -10.93 -3.53 52.08
CA ALA A 66 -11.06 -2.21 51.46
C ALA A 66 -12.14 -1.36 52.15
N ASP A 67 -13.31 -1.94 52.40
CA ASP A 67 -14.43 -1.28 53.07
C ASP A 67 -14.06 -0.85 54.50
N ASN A 68 -13.39 -1.73 55.25
CA ASN A 68 -12.95 -1.42 56.61
C ASN A 68 -11.81 -0.41 56.63
N ALA A 69 -10.85 -0.47 55.69
CA ALA A 69 -9.82 0.56 55.56
C ALA A 69 -10.42 1.94 55.23
N GLN A 70 -11.48 2.00 54.42
CA GLN A 70 -12.19 3.24 54.13
C GLN A 70 -12.96 3.78 55.36
N LYS A 71 -13.59 2.90 56.15
CA LYS A 71 -14.21 3.29 57.43
C LYS A 71 -13.16 3.85 58.39
N GLY A 72 -12.00 3.21 58.52
CA GLY A 72 -10.88 3.68 59.33
C GLY A 72 -10.36 5.04 58.84
N ALA A 73 -10.14 5.20 57.54
CA ALA A 73 -9.64 6.44 56.96
C ALA A 73 -10.56 7.65 57.24
N LYS A 74 -11.89 7.46 57.25
CA LYS A 74 -12.86 8.53 57.54
C LYS A 74 -12.76 9.12 58.97
N LEU A 75 -12.13 8.39 59.89
CA LEU A 75 -11.90 8.84 61.27
C LEU A 75 -10.74 9.85 61.34
N VAL A 76 -9.78 9.76 60.43
CA VAL A 76 -8.70 10.76 60.31
C VAL A 76 -9.29 12.04 59.74
N LYS A 77 -9.02 13.17 60.38
CA LYS A 77 -9.45 14.50 59.91
C LYS A 77 -8.26 15.38 59.62
N ILE A 78 -8.18 15.80 58.36
CA ILE A 78 -7.23 16.78 57.82
C ILE A 78 -8.04 17.70 56.91
N GLU A 79 -7.87 19.01 57.05
CA GLU A 79 -8.63 20.00 56.29
C GLU A 79 -8.38 19.86 54.77
N LYS A 80 -9.47 19.75 53.98
CA LYS A 80 -9.44 19.63 52.51
C LYS A 80 -8.61 18.45 51.97
N SER A 81 -8.44 17.40 52.78
CA SER A 81 -7.74 16.18 52.37
C SER A 81 -8.52 15.31 51.39
N PHE A 82 -7.77 14.53 50.61
CA PHE A 82 -8.32 13.57 49.64
C PHE A 82 -8.02 12.14 50.08
N TYR A 83 -9.02 11.26 49.94
CA TYR A 83 -8.94 9.85 50.34
C TYR A 83 -8.96 8.99 49.08
N ARG A 84 -7.87 8.26 48.80
CA ARG A 84 -7.72 7.42 47.59
C ARG A 84 -8.48 6.10 47.70
N THR A 85 -9.80 6.21 47.76
CA THR A 85 -10.75 5.07 47.82
C THR A 85 -10.96 4.41 46.46
N ASP A 86 -10.57 5.08 45.37
CA ASP A 86 -10.68 4.60 43.99
C ASP A 86 -9.76 3.40 43.67
N ILE A 87 -8.64 3.27 44.38
CA ILE A 87 -7.62 2.26 44.08
C ILE A 87 -8.18 0.83 44.28
N ALA A 88 -8.90 0.60 45.38
CA ALA A 88 -9.47 -0.72 45.68
C ALA A 88 -10.56 -1.10 44.68
N LYS A 89 -11.39 -0.12 44.31
CA LYS A 89 -12.51 -0.29 43.39
C LYS A 89 -12.02 -0.80 42.03
N LYS A 90 -10.94 -0.22 41.49
CA LYS A 90 -10.33 -0.67 40.23
C LYS A 90 -9.85 -2.12 40.27
N VAL A 91 -9.23 -2.54 41.38
CA VAL A 91 -8.73 -3.92 41.54
C VAL A 91 -9.90 -4.91 41.70
N ILE A 92 -10.95 -4.55 42.45
CA ILE A 92 -12.15 -5.37 42.60
C ILE A 92 -12.92 -5.50 41.28
N GLU A 93 -12.95 -4.46 40.46
CA GLU A 93 -13.53 -4.49 39.11
C GLU A 93 -12.73 -5.41 38.18
N GLN A 94 -11.39 -5.39 38.25
CA GLN A 94 -10.52 -6.31 37.50
C GLN A 94 -10.64 -7.78 37.94
N MET A 95 -10.87 -8.05 39.23
CA MET A 95 -11.05 -9.44 39.71
C MET A 95 -12.40 -10.05 39.30
N ASN A 96 -13.40 -9.23 38.96
CA ASN A 96 -14.73 -9.67 38.55
C ASN A 96 -14.90 -9.81 37.03
N SER A 97 -13.90 -9.46 36.21
CA SER A 97 -13.97 -9.71 34.77
C SER A 97 -13.79 -11.21 34.52
N LYS A 98 -14.85 -11.88 34.05
CA LYS A 98 -14.77 -13.23 33.50
C LYS A 98 -13.74 -13.23 32.37
N ILE A 99 -12.76 -14.12 32.46
CA ILE A 99 -11.85 -14.44 31.36
C ILE A 99 -12.60 -15.43 30.46
N ASP A 100 -13.04 -14.96 29.29
CA ASP A 100 -13.46 -15.83 28.19
C ASP A 100 -12.42 -15.79 27.06
N TYR A 101 -12.44 -16.77 26.17
CA TYR A 101 -11.42 -16.90 25.11
C TYR A 101 -11.41 -15.69 24.17
N LYS A 102 -12.57 -15.05 23.99
CA LYS A 102 -12.73 -13.79 23.24
C LYS A 102 -12.01 -12.63 23.92
N SER A 103 -12.01 -12.57 25.26
CA SER A 103 -11.24 -11.61 26.05
C SER A 103 -9.72 -11.85 26.03
N SER A 104 -9.28 -13.04 25.60
CA SER A 104 -7.87 -13.30 25.24
C SER A 104 -7.51 -12.82 23.83
N GLY A 105 -8.47 -12.23 23.11
CA GLY A 105 -8.29 -11.60 21.81
C GLY A 105 -8.41 -12.55 20.61
N VAL A 106 -9.13 -13.66 20.74
CA VAL A 106 -9.42 -14.59 19.63
C VAL A 106 -10.91 -14.58 19.27
N ASP A 107 -11.26 -14.18 18.04
CA ASP A 107 -12.67 -14.13 17.58
C ASP A 107 -13.06 -15.31 16.67
N ILE A 108 -13.76 -16.29 17.25
CA ILE A 108 -14.21 -17.51 16.57
C ILE A 108 -15.20 -17.20 15.43
N GLU A 109 -16.06 -16.18 15.57
CA GLU A 109 -17.01 -15.83 14.51
C GLU A 109 -16.29 -15.20 13.30
N ALA A 110 -15.23 -14.44 13.54
CA ALA A 110 -14.40 -13.88 12.48
C ALA A 110 -13.71 -14.99 11.68
N GLY A 111 -13.16 -16.00 12.37
CA GLY A 111 -12.58 -17.18 11.73
C GLY A 111 -13.58 -17.92 10.83
N ASN A 112 -14.79 -18.21 11.32
CA ASN A 112 -15.82 -18.88 10.52
C ASN A 112 -16.24 -18.08 9.28
N LYS A 113 -16.36 -16.75 9.40
CA LYS A 113 -16.67 -15.88 8.24
C LYS A 113 -15.56 -15.90 7.19
N LEU A 114 -14.29 -15.95 7.62
CA LEU A 114 -13.17 -16.09 6.71
C LEU A 114 -13.27 -17.41 5.95
N VAL A 115 -13.57 -18.52 6.65
CA VAL A 115 -13.67 -19.86 6.04
C VAL A 115 -14.68 -19.84 4.89
N ASP A 116 -15.86 -19.26 5.12
CA ASP A 116 -16.92 -19.20 4.11
C ASP A 116 -16.56 -18.34 2.90
N LYS A 117 -15.83 -17.23 3.09
CA LYS A 117 -15.35 -16.40 1.98
C LYS A 117 -14.33 -17.12 1.10
N ILE A 118 -13.39 -17.85 1.70
CA ILE A 118 -12.23 -18.38 0.97
C ILE A 118 -12.45 -19.74 0.32
N LYS A 119 -13.49 -20.50 0.72
CA LYS A 119 -13.84 -21.82 0.13
C LYS A 119 -13.91 -21.79 -1.40
N VAL A 120 -14.43 -20.70 -1.98
CA VAL A 120 -14.53 -20.53 -3.43
C VAL A 120 -13.14 -20.41 -4.08
N PHE A 121 -12.20 -19.74 -3.41
CA PHE A 121 -10.84 -19.58 -3.89
C PHE A 121 -10.08 -20.91 -3.89
N ALA A 122 -10.10 -21.65 -2.78
CA ALA A 122 -9.45 -22.96 -2.70
C ALA A 122 -10.01 -23.95 -3.75
N LYS A 123 -11.34 -24.03 -3.88
CA LYS A 123 -12.00 -24.87 -4.88
C LYS A 123 -11.57 -24.53 -6.31
N SER A 124 -11.30 -23.25 -6.61
CA SER A 124 -10.87 -22.82 -7.94
C SER A 124 -9.47 -23.31 -8.37
N THR A 125 -8.70 -23.85 -7.42
CA THR A 125 -7.33 -24.38 -7.63
C THR A 125 -7.28 -25.91 -7.76
N SER A 126 -8.43 -26.59 -7.70
CA SER A 126 -8.49 -28.06 -7.75
C SER A 126 -7.88 -28.61 -9.05
N ARG A 127 -7.10 -29.69 -8.93
CA ARG A 127 -6.45 -30.37 -10.06
C ARG A 127 -6.51 -31.89 -9.93
N SER A 128 -6.07 -32.60 -10.97
CA SER A 128 -5.92 -34.05 -10.90
C SER A 128 -4.94 -34.44 -9.80
N GLY A 129 -5.30 -35.45 -9.02
CA GLY A 129 -4.59 -35.86 -7.81
C GLY A 129 -5.23 -35.33 -6.52
N CYS A 130 -6.04 -34.26 -6.56
CA CYS A 130 -6.78 -33.83 -5.37
C CYS A 130 -7.87 -34.85 -5.03
N PHE A 131 -7.83 -35.41 -3.82
CA PHE A 131 -8.97 -36.15 -3.27
C PHE A 131 -10.03 -35.16 -2.77
N GLY A 132 -11.28 -35.34 -3.20
CA GLY A 132 -12.42 -34.69 -2.55
C GLY A 132 -12.58 -35.21 -1.12
N SER A 133 -13.01 -34.31 -0.23
CA SER A 133 -13.39 -34.48 1.19
C SER A 133 -13.43 -35.92 1.74
N ILE A 134 -12.29 -36.36 2.30
CA ILE A 134 -12.25 -37.50 3.23
C ILE A 134 -11.51 -37.06 4.51
N GLY A 135 -12.28 -36.74 5.56
CA GLY A 135 -11.84 -36.84 6.96
C GLY A 135 -10.88 -35.78 7.52
N GLY A 136 -11.39 -34.57 7.79
CA GLY A 136 -11.22 -33.81 9.05
C GLY A 136 -9.86 -33.34 9.60
N PHE A 137 -8.72 -33.91 9.19
CA PHE A 137 -7.43 -33.66 9.86
C PHE A 137 -6.23 -33.49 8.92
N GLY A 138 -6.35 -33.87 7.65
CA GLY A 138 -5.29 -33.72 6.65
C GLY A 138 -5.86 -33.76 5.24
N ALA A 139 -5.24 -33.01 4.33
CA ALA A 139 -5.56 -33.14 2.90
C ALA A 139 -4.78 -34.31 2.28
N LEU A 140 -5.43 -35.04 1.38
CA LEU A 140 -4.84 -36.18 0.69
C LEU A 140 -4.60 -35.84 -0.78
N PHE A 141 -3.47 -36.29 -1.34
CA PHE A 141 -3.10 -36.08 -2.73
C PHE A 141 -2.63 -37.39 -3.39
N ASP A 142 -3.30 -37.79 -4.46
CA ASP A 142 -2.99 -38.98 -5.27
C ASP A 142 -1.92 -38.68 -6.32
N LEU A 143 -0.70 -39.17 -6.08
CA LEU A 143 0.39 -39.04 -7.05
C LEU A 143 0.15 -39.86 -8.32
N LYS A 144 -0.50 -41.02 -8.21
CA LYS A 144 -0.82 -41.85 -9.37
C LYS A 144 -1.92 -41.19 -10.21
N GLY A 145 -2.95 -40.67 -9.56
CA GLY A 145 -4.00 -39.85 -10.18
C GLY A 145 -3.47 -38.55 -10.81
N ALA A 146 -2.36 -38.02 -10.31
CA ALA A 146 -1.65 -36.89 -10.93
C ALA A 146 -0.74 -37.28 -12.11
N GLY A 147 -0.61 -38.58 -12.42
CA GLY A 147 0.09 -39.09 -13.59
C GLY A 147 1.54 -39.55 -13.35
N TYR A 148 1.97 -39.70 -12.09
CA TYR A 148 3.34 -40.13 -11.78
C TYR A 148 3.48 -41.65 -11.66
N THR A 149 4.67 -42.15 -12.02
CA THR A 149 4.99 -43.60 -11.96
C THR A 149 6.06 -43.91 -10.91
N ASP A 150 7.21 -43.20 -10.91
CA ASP A 150 8.25 -43.29 -9.86
C ASP A 150 8.56 -41.87 -9.33
N PRO A 151 7.60 -41.25 -8.62
CA PRO A 151 7.76 -39.88 -8.15
C PRO A 151 8.72 -39.78 -6.96
N ILE A 152 9.55 -38.74 -6.99
CA ILE A 152 10.20 -38.16 -5.83
C ILE A 152 9.45 -36.88 -5.46
N LEU A 153 9.08 -36.77 -4.18
CA LEU A 153 8.48 -35.56 -3.64
C LEU A 153 9.56 -34.53 -3.32
N VAL A 154 9.30 -33.30 -3.72
CA VAL A 154 10.15 -32.15 -3.44
C VAL A 154 9.28 -31.13 -2.70
N SER A 155 9.68 -30.79 -1.48
CA SER A 155 8.99 -29.80 -0.66
C SER A 155 9.83 -28.54 -0.48
N GLY A 156 9.18 -27.39 -0.41
CA GLY A 156 9.79 -26.10 -0.10
C GLY A 156 8.89 -25.31 0.84
N THR A 157 9.50 -24.54 1.74
CA THR A 157 8.78 -23.59 2.59
C THR A 157 9.51 -22.26 2.55
N ASP A 158 8.74 -21.18 2.47
CA ASP A 158 9.26 -19.82 2.47
C ASP A 158 8.23 -18.85 3.02
N GLY A 159 8.66 -17.63 3.31
CA GLY A 159 7.80 -16.51 3.66
C GLY A 159 7.93 -15.38 2.63
N VAL A 160 7.05 -14.38 2.75
CA VAL A 160 7.13 -13.17 1.90
C VAL A 160 8.27 -12.25 2.36
N GLY A 161 8.59 -12.26 3.66
CA GLY A 161 9.63 -11.42 4.25
C GLY A 161 9.21 -9.95 4.39
N THR A 162 10.19 -9.04 4.41
CA THR A 162 9.96 -7.62 4.74
C THR A 162 9.17 -6.84 3.69
N LYS A 163 8.81 -7.46 2.55
CA LYS A 163 7.84 -6.93 1.59
C LYS A 163 6.45 -6.74 2.21
N LEU A 164 6.07 -7.54 3.21
CA LEU A 164 4.81 -7.37 3.96
C LEU A 164 4.67 -5.98 4.59
N LYS A 165 5.78 -5.35 5.00
CA LYS A 165 5.72 -3.97 5.52
C LYS A 165 5.31 -2.95 4.46
N ILE A 166 5.69 -3.16 3.19
CA ILE A 166 5.23 -2.30 2.09
C ILE A 166 3.73 -2.49 1.86
N ALA A 167 3.23 -3.73 1.91
CA ALA A 167 1.81 -4.04 1.78
C ALA A 167 0.98 -3.38 2.90
N LEU A 168 1.45 -3.49 4.14
CA LEU A 168 0.82 -2.84 5.30
C LEU A 168 0.81 -1.31 5.20
N GLU A 169 1.92 -0.70 4.79
CA GLU A 169 2.04 0.75 4.68
C GLU A 169 1.21 1.34 3.51
N SER A 170 1.07 0.59 2.40
CA SER A 170 0.32 1.03 1.20
C SER A 170 -1.13 0.56 1.17
N LYS A 171 -1.51 -0.38 2.04
CA LYS A 171 -2.83 -1.03 2.08
C LYS A 171 -3.20 -1.76 0.79
N ILE A 172 -2.23 -2.43 0.18
CA ILE A 172 -2.39 -3.29 -1.00
C ILE A 172 -2.01 -4.72 -0.58
N TYR A 173 -2.98 -5.63 -0.51
CA TYR A 173 -2.79 -6.97 0.08
C TYR A 173 -3.03 -8.12 -0.91
N ASP A 174 -3.70 -7.88 -2.03
CA ASP A 174 -4.13 -8.90 -2.98
C ASP A 174 -3.00 -9.54 -3.79
N THR A 175 -1.79 -8.94 -3.78
CA THR A 175 -0.62 -9.46 -4.52
C THR A 175 0.37 -10.26 -3.67
N VAL A 176 0.45 -10.03 -2.35
CA VAL A 176 1.48 -10.68 -1.50
C VAL A 176 1.27 -12.18 -1.35
N GLY A 177 0.04 -12.66 -1.53
CA GLY A 177 -0.24 -14.10 -1.61
C GLY A 177 0.39 -14.76 -2.84
N ILE A 178 0.50 -14.05 -3.96
CA ILE A 178 1.19 -14.54 -5.16
C ILE A 178 2.69 -14.63 -4.89
N ASP A 179 3.26 -13.63 -4.21
CA ASP A 179 4.66 -13.65 -3.78
C ASP A 179 4.97 -14.89 -2.92
N LEU A 180 4.12 -15.18 -1.93
CA LEU A 180 4.28 -16.33 -1.05
C LEU A 180 4.34 -17.65 -1.83
N VAL A 181 3.40 -17.84 -2.76
CA VAL A 181 3.38 -19.03 -3.61
C VAL A 181 4.63 -19.09 -4.45
N ALA A 182 4.93 -17.99 -5.18
CA ALA A 182 6.04 -17.91 -6.12
C ALA A 182 7.39 -18.25 -5.51
N MET A 183 7.66 -17.76 -4.29
CA MET A 183 8.89 -18.07 -3.56
C MET A 183 9.07 -19.59 -3.36
N CYS A 184 8.01 -20.29 -2.96
CA CYS A 184 8.08 -21.73 -2.73
C CYS A 184 8.09 -22.55 -4.02
N VAL A 185 7.20 -22.25 -4.96
CA VAL A 185 7.01 -23.08 -6.16
C VAL A 185 8.16 -22.95 -7.17
N ASN A 186 8.76 -21.77 -7.28
CA ASN A 186 9.95 -21.59 -8.12
C ASN A 186 11.16 -22.36 -7.55
N ASP A 187 11.28 -22.49 -6.23
CA ASP A 187 12.37 -23.22 -5.57
C ASP A 187 12.26 -24.74 -5.72
N ILE A 188 11.06 -25.31 -5.72
CA ILE A 188 10.90 -26.74 -6.04
C ILE A 188 11.04 -26.99 -7.56
N LEU A 189 10.67 -26.02 -8.39
CA LEU A 189 10.83 -26.09 -9.85
C LEU A 189 12.30 -26.20 -10.26
N VAL A 190 13.24 -25.59 -9.53
CA VAL A 190 14.67 -25.71 -9.87
C VAL A 190 15.21 -27.13 -9.72
N GLN A 191 14.51 -27.99 -8.97
CA GLN A 191 14.80 -29.44 -8.88
C GLN A 191 14.09 -30.27 -9.96
N GLY A 192 13.37 -29.60 -10.87
CA GLY A 192 12.58 -30.21 -11.93
C GLY A 192 11.18 -30.67 -11.49
N ALA A 193 10.77 -30.34 -10.27
CA ALA A 193 9.47 -30.74 -9.74
C ALA A 193 8.33 -29.86 -10.27
N GLU A 194 7.23 -30.51 -10.65
CA GLU A 194 5.95 -29.84 -10.87
C GLU A 194 5.26 -29.64 -9.52
N PRO A 195 4.85 -28.40 -9.17
CA PRO A 195 4.06 -28.16 -7.97
C PRO A 195 2.72 -28.89 -8.01
N LEU A 196 2.40 -29.64 -6.96
CA LEU A 196 1.17 -30.41 -6.84
C LEU A 196 0.16 -29.72 -5.95
N PHE A 197 0.59 -29.35 -4.74
CA PHE A 197 -0.25 -28.68 -3.78
C PHE A 197 0.51 -27.69 -2.91
N PHE A 198 -0.25 -26.80 -2.30
CA PHE A 198 0.23 -25.69 -1.48
C PHE A 198 -0.56 -25.63 -0.17
N LEU A 199 0.14 -25.29 0.91
CA LEU A 199 -0.44 -24.95 2.20
C LEU A 199 0.08 -23.60 2.67
N ASP A 200 -0.73 -22.88 3.45
CA ASP A 200 -0.39 -21.57 4.01
C ASP A 200 -0.51 -21.52 5.53
N TYR A 201 0.17 -20.57 6.14
CA TYR A 201 0.06 -20.24 7.57
C TYR A 201 -0.01 -18.73 7.68
N PHE A 202 -1.16 -18.23 8.14
CA PHE A 202 -1.45 -16.82 8.34
C PHE A 202 -1.44 -16.50 9.84
N ALA A 203 -0.51 -15.67 10.29
CA ALA A 203 -0.42 -15.20 11.66
C ALA A 203 -0.70 -13.70 11.74
N CYS A 204 -1.50 -13.24 12.70
CA CYS A 204 -1.79 -11.81 12.87
C CYS A 204 -1.96 -11.41 14.33
N GLY A 205 -1.82 -10.12 14.62
CA GLY A 205 -2.11 -9.59 15.96
C GLY A 205 -3.60 -9.55 16.25
N LYS A 206 -4.39 -9.06 15.28
CA LYS A 206 -5.85 -9.10 15.29
C LYS A 206 -6.35 -9.50 13.90
N LEU A 207 -7.32 -10.40 13.85
CA LEU A 207 -7.85 -10.87 12.58
C LEU A 207 -8.76 -9.83 11.92
N ASP A 208 -8.32 -9.29 10.79
CA ASP A 208 -9.17 -8.59 9.83
C ASP A 208 -9.55 -9.56 8.69
N VAL A 209 -10.85 -9.90 8.64
CA VAL A 209 -11.38 -10.90 7.70
C VAL A 209 -11.27 -10.43 6.25
N ASP A 210 -11.36 -9.14 5.97
CA ASP A 210 -11.30 -8.64 4.60
C ASP A 210 -9.86 -8.63 4.09
N VAL A 211 -8.91 -8.19 4.92
CA VAL A 211 -7.48 -8.24 4.60
C VAL A 211 -7.02 -9.69 4.41
N ALA A 212 -7.38 -10.60 5.33
CA ALA A 212 -7.02 -12.00 5.20
C ALA A 212 -7.61 -12.65 3.94
N ALA A 213 -8.87 -12.31 3.59
CA ALA A 213 -9.48 -12.80 2.36
C ALA A 213 -8.79 -12.29 1.09
N GLU A 214 -8.33 -11.04 1.05
CA GLU A 214 -7.54 -10.49 -0.06
C GLU A 214 -6.20 -11.23 -0.22
N VAL A 215 -5.47 -11.44 0.87
CA VAL A 215 -4.20 -12.20 0.86
C VAL A 215 -4.42 -13.61 0.33
N ILE A 216 -5.42 -14.33 0.86
CA ILE A 216 -5.73 -15.70 0.46
C ILE A 216 -6.21 -15.77 -1.00
N SER A 217 -6.95 -14.78 -1.48
CA SER A 217 -7.28 -14.65 -2.90
C SER A 217 -6.01 -14.59 -3.76
N GLY A 218 -5.00 -13.83 -3.31
CA GLY A 218 -3.67 -13.81 -3.94
C GLY A 218 -2.97 -15.17 -3.94
N ILE A 219 -3.01 -15.92 -2.82
CA ILE A 219 -2.46 -17.27 -2.71
C ILE A 219 -3.15 -18.21 -3.70
N ALA A 220 -4.48 -18.22 -3.74
CA ALA A 220 -5.24 -19.05 -4.65
C ALA A 220 -4.96 -18.71 -6.12
N LYS A 221 -4.81 -17.42 -6.45
CA LYS A 221 -4.40 -16.98 -7.79
C LYS A 221 -3.01 -17.50 -8.14
N GLY A 222 -2.03 -17.37 -7.25
CA GLY A 222 -0.68 -17.91 -7.45
C GLY A 222 -0.67 -19.43 -7.62
N CYS A 223 -1.48 -20.15 -6.83
CA CYS A 223 -1.63 -21.60 -6.95
C CYS A 223 -2.21 -22.00 -8.31
N LYS A 224 -3.27 -21.32 -8.75
CA LYS A 224 -3.91 -21.55 -10.04
C LYS A 224 -2.95 -21.29 -11.21
N GLU A 225 -2.21 -20.18 -11.17
CA GLU A 225 -1.21 -19.84 -12.20
C GLU A 225 -0.03 -20.83 -12.20
N SER A 226 0.28 -21.44 -11.06
CA SER A 226 1.31 -22.48 -10.92
C SER A 226 0.81 -23.90 -11.20
N ASN A 227 -0.49 -24.06 -11.51
CA ASN A 227 -1.17 -25.35 -11.60
C ASN A 227 -0.98 -26.22 -10.34
N CYS A 228 -1.00 -25.65 -9.13
CA CYS A 228 -1.07 -26.43 -7.89
C CYS A 228 -2.39 -26.16 -7.15
N ALA A 229 -2.81 -27.12 -6.33
CA ALA A 229 -3.99 -26.98 -5.51
C ALA A 229 -3.67 -26.38 -4.14
N LEU A 230 -4.43 -25.39 -3.72
CA LEU A 230 -4.47 -24.96 -2.33
C LEU A 230 -5.29 -25.99 -1.54
N ILE A 231 -4.63 -26.80 -0.71
CA ILE A 231 -5.27 -27.94 -0.03
C ILE A 231 -5.26 -27.78 1.49
N GLY A 232 -6.34 -28.20 2.14
CA GLY A 232 -6.35 -28.36 3.59
C GLY A 232 -7.58 -29.10 4.06
N THR A 233 -7.85 -29.01 5.36
CA THR A 233 -8.81 -29.89 6.01
C THR A 233 -10.17 -29.23 6.14
N GLU A 234 -11.25 -30.00 6.11
CA GLU A 234 -12.58 -29.50 6.45
C GLU A 234 -12.95 -29.94 7.87
N THR A 235 -13.18 -29.00 8.78
CA THR A 235 -13.76 -29.31 10.09
C THR A 235 -15.27 -29.52 9.95
N PHE A 236 -15.73 -30.75 10.17
CA PHE A 236 -17.15 -31.04 10.35
C PHE A 236 -17.62 -30.44 11.67
N SER A 237 -18.58 -29.51 11.64
CA SER A 237 -19.33 -29.15 12.85
C SER A 237 -20.43 -30.18 13.05
N LEU A 238 -20.11 -31.28 13.74
CA LEU A 238 -21.13 -32.20 14.24
C LEU A 238 -21.86 -31.49 15.40
N HIS A 239 -23.08 -31.03 15.13
CA HIS A 239 -23.94 -30.34 16.10
C HIS A 239 -24.41 -31.22 17.29
N GLU A 240 -23.85 -32.42 17.49
CA GLU A 240 -24.36 -33.41 18.46
C GLU A 240 -23.34 -33.95 19.47
N CYS A 241 -22.09 -33.46 19.53
CA CYS A 241 -21.11 -33.99 20.49
C CYS A 241 -20.60 -32.92 21.47
N ASN A 242 -21.11 -32.98 22.70
CA ASN A 242 -20.71 -32.20 23.89
C ASN A 242 -19.28 -32.54 24.39
N LEU A 243 -18.26 -32.54 23.53
CA LEU A 243 -16.86 -32.68 23.94
C LEU A 243 -16.08 -31.44 23.55
N LEU A 244 -15.62 -30.68 24.55
CA LEU A 244 -14.58 -29.66 24.41
C LEU A 244 -13.32 -30.34 23.88
N ILE A 245 -13.06 -30.20 22.58
CA ILE A 245 -11.79 -30.55 21.94
C ILE A 245 -11.27 -29.27 21.31
N PHE A 246 -9.98 -28.98 21.50
CA PHE A 246 -9.26 -27.86 20.91
C PHE A 246 -9.58 -27.73 19.41
N ILE A 247 -10.21 -26.64 18.98
CA ILE A 247 -10.47 -26.38 17.55
C ILE A 247 -9.54 -25.25 17.10
N THR A 248 -8.35 -25.67 16.70
CA THR A 248 -7.60 -25.15 15.55
C THR A 248 -8.57 -25.01 14.38
N ILE A 249 -8.83 -23.78 13.88
CA ILE A 249 -9.67 -23.60 12.68
C ILE A 249 -8.79 -23.96 11.50
N THR A 250 -8.73 -25.24 11.18
CA THR A 250 -7.95 -25.71 10.03
C THR A 250 -8.72 -25.38 8.76
N PHE A 251 -8.15 -24.47 7.98
CA PHE A 251 -8.71 -24.01 6.73
C PHE A 251 -8.33 -24.97 5.59
N GLN A 252 -9.09 -24.84 4.51
CA GLN A 252 -8.87 -25.51 3.24
C GLN A 252 -7.61 -24.92 2.57
N GLY A 253 -6.44 -25.24 3.08
CA GLY A 253 -5.15 -24.68 2.68
C GLY A 253 -4.16 -24.69 3.83
N GLY A 254 -4.61 -24.21 4.98
CA GLY A 254 -3.69 -23.64 5.93
C GLY A 254 -4.27 -23.35 7.30
N GLU A 255 -3.51 -22.62 8.10
CA GLU A 255 -3.88 -22.27 9.47
C GLU A 255 -3.96 -20.75 9.62
N THR A 256 -4.97 -20.25 10.35
CA THR A 256 -5.06 -18.83 10.72
C THR A 256 -4.93 -18.68 12.24
N ALA A 257 -3.87 -18.00 12.68
CA ALA A 257 -3.57 -17.80 14.09
C ALA A 257 -3.65 -16.32 14.48
N GLU A 258 -4.57 -16.00 15.41
CA GLU A 258 -4.64 -14.68 16.07
C GLU A 258 -3.80 -14.72 17.35
N MET A 259 -2.71 -13.94 17.39
CA MET A 259 -1.70 -13.96 18.45
C MET A 259 -1.48 -12.55 19.04
N PRO A 260 -2.48 -12.00 19.74
CA PRO A 260 -2.38 -10.68 20.36
C PRO A 260 -1.25 -10.66 21.40
N GLY A 261 -0.37 -9.67 21.30
CA GLY A 261 0.81 -9.54 22.17
C GLY A 261 2.11 -10.11 21.59
N MET A 262 2.05 -10.95 20.54
CA MET A 262 3.21 -11.28 19.71
C MET A 262 3.32 -10.33 18.51
N TYR A 263 2.21 -10.08 17.84
CA TYR A 263 2.11 -9.15 16.71
C TYR A 263 1.36 -7.88 17.12
N ALA A 264 1.71 -6.75 16.48
CA ALA A 264 0.89 -5.54 16.57
C ALA A 264 -0.48 -5.78 15.92
N ALA A 265 -1.51 -5.03 16.33
CA ALA A 265 -2.89 -5.30 15.93
C ALA A 265 -3.09 -5.39 14.41
N ASP A 266 -2.43 -4.51 13.65
CA ASP A 266 -2.56 -4.46 12.19
C ASP A 266 -1.46 -5.27 11.46
N ASP A 267 -0.49 -5.85 12.18
CA ASP A 267 0.58 -6.64 11.58
C ASP A 267 0.13 -8.09 11.36
N PHE A 268 0.56 -8.66 10.23
CA PHE A 268 0.44 -10.08 9.93
C PHE A 268 1.72 -10.63 9.28
N ASP A 269 1.85 -11.94 9.32
CA ASP A 269 2.95 -12.71 8.75
C ASP A 269 2.41 -13.93 8.00
N LEU A 270 3.16 -14.37 6.99
CA LEU A 270 2.75 -15.43 6.07
C LEU A 270 3.89 -16.43 5.90
N ALA A 271 3.57 -17.71 6.06
CA ALA A 271 4.42 -18.81 5.62
C ALA A 271 3.69 -19.70 4.62
N GLY A 272 4.42 -20.14 3.60
CA GLY A 272 3.93 -21.00 2.54
C GLY A 272 4.66 -22.34 2.54
N PHE A 273 3.98 -23.37 2.06
CA PHE A 273 4.50 -24.72 1.96
C PHE A 273 4.06 -25.31 0.63
N ALA A 274 5.00 -25.51 -0.29
CA ALA A 274 4.74 -26.15 -1.56
C ALA A 274 5.27 -27.58 -1.55
N VAL A 275 4.49 -28.51 -2.11
CA VAL A 275 4.95 -29.87 -2.40
C VAL A 275 4.75 -30.14 -3.89
N GLY A 276 5.82 -30.55 -4.55
CA GLY A 276 5.84 -30.97 -5.95
C GLY A 276 6.33 -32.40 -6.12
N ALA A 277 6.25 -32.90 -7.33
CA ALA A 277 6.79 -34.19 -7.70
C ALA A 277 7.58 -34.15 -9.01
N VAL A 278 8.61 -34.97 -9.07
CA VAL A 278 9.46 -35.19 -10.24
C VAL A 278 9.73 -36.69 -10.38
N ASP A 279 9.70 -37.23 -11.60
CA ASP A 279 10.16 -38.61 -11.79
C ASP A 279 11.68 -38.68 -11.53
N ARG A 280 12.14 -39.72 -10.85
CA ARG A 280 13.52 -39.86 -10.38
C ARG A 280 14.60 -39.59 -11.45
N ASN A 281 14.35 -39.96 -12.69
CA ASN A 281 15.27 -39.79 -13.82
C ASN A 281 15.30 -38.36 -14.42
N ARG A 282 14.45 -37.46 -13.94
CA ARG A 282 14.31 -36.08 -14.42
C ARG A 282 14.71 -35.02 -13.39
N ILE A 283 15.25 -35.45 -12.25
CA ILE A 283 15.72 -34.53 -11.19
C ILE A 283 16.78 -33.59 -11.75
N LEU A 284 16.62 -32.30 -11.46
CA LEU A 284 17.61 -31.25 -11.69
C LEU A 284 18.27 -30.84 -10.35
N PRO A 285 19.46 -30.21 -10.39
CA PRO A 285 20.33 -30.03 -11.54
C PRO A 285 21.06 -31.32 -11.95
N LYS A 286 21.30 -31.50 -13.25
CA LYS A 286 22.18 -32.56 -13.79
C LYS A 286 23.63 -32.09 -13.75
N ILE A 287 24.19 -31.93 -12.54
CA ILE A 287 25.50 -31.29 -12.29
C ILE A 287 26.62 -31.88 -13.17
N GLU A 288 26.65 -33.21 -13.31
CA GLU A 288 27.67 -33.92 -14.10
C GLU A 288 27.63 -33.61 -15.61
N ASN A 289 26.49 -33.10 -16.10
CA ASN A 289 26.30 -32.77 -17.50
C ASN A 289 26.71 -31.34 -17.85
N ILE A 290 27.00 -30.49 -16.86
CA ILE A 290 27.40 -29.09 -17.06
C ILE A 290 28.87 -29.05 -17.47
N LYS A 291 29.16 -28.36 -18.57
CA LYS A 291 30.51 -28.25 -19.13
C LYS A 291 30.83 -26.81 -19.51
N GLU A 292 32.12 -26.51 -19.61
CA GLU A 292 32.60 -25.26 -20.19
C GLU A 292 32.01 -25.06 -21.60
N GLY A 293 31.50 -23.86 -21.87
CA GLY A 293 30.82 -23.52 -23.12
C GLY A 293 29.31 -23.72 -23.13
N ASP A 294 28.72 -24.35 -22.11
CA ASP A 294 27.26 -24.38 -21.96
C ASP A 294 26.72 -22.95 -21.81
N VAL A 295 25.50 -22.73 -22.30
CA VAL A 295 24.92 -21.39 -22.47
C VAL A 295 24.01 -21.06 -21.31
N ILE A 296 24.06 -19.81 -20.86
CA ILE A 296 23.21 -19.28 -19.80
C ILE A 296 22.09 -18.45 -20.43
N ILE A 297 20.84 -18.89 -20.24
CA ILE A 297 19.64 -18.14 -20.60
C ILE A 297 19.09 -17.48 -19.35
N GLY A 298 18.86 -16.17 -19.42
CA GLY A 298 18.23 -15.39 -18.37
C GLY A 298 16.76 -15.18 -18.66
N ILE A 299 15.91 -15.32 -17.64
CA ILE A 299 14.48 -15.06 -17.70
C ILE A 299 14.18 -13.84 -16.83
N PRO A 300 13.50 -12.81 -17.39
CA PRO A 300 13.27 -11.56 -16.68
C PRO A 300 12.50 -11.73 -15.36
N SER A 301 12.87 -10.93 -14.37
CA SER A 301 12.05 -10.69 -13.18
C SER A 301 10.97 -9.64 -13.46
N SER A 302 9.92 -9.62 -12.65
CA SER A 302 8.89 -8.56 -12.67
C SER A 302 9.32 -7.31 -11.90
N GLY A 303 10.48 -7.35 -11.23
CA GLY A 303 10.96 -6.31 -10.34
C GLY A 303 11.82 -6.91 -9.23
N VAL A 304 11.73 -6.36 -8.02
CA VAL A 304 12.52 -6.79 -6.86
C VAL A 304 12.12 -8.18 -6.32
N HIS A 305 10.96 -8.70 -6.75
CA HIS A 305 10.36 -9.94 -6.24
C HIS A 305 10.08 -9.84 -4.74
N SER A 306 10.56 -10.78 -3.91
CA SER A 306 10.35 -10.80 -2.46
C SER A 306 11.64 -10.63 -1.64
N ASN A 307 12.72 -10.10 -2.24
CA ASN A 307 14.04 -10.02 -1.60
C ASN A 307 14.59 -8.58 -1.55
N GLY A 308 15.50 -8.28 -0.63
CA GLY A 308 16.18 -6.98 -0.55
C GLY A 308 15.34 -5.80 -0.02
N PHE A 309 14.12 -6.04 0.46
CA PHE A 309 13.19 -5.01 0.94
C PHE A 309 13.70 -4.24 2.16
N SER A 310 14.54 -4.85 3.00
CA SER A 310 15.19 -4.14 4.12
C SER A 310 16.10 -3.00 3.63
N LEU A 311 16.82 -3.20 2.52
CA LEU A 311 17.64 -2.16 1.90
C LEU A 311 16.78 -1.11 1.20
N VAL A 312 15.71 -1.53 0.52
CA VAL A 312 14.75 -0.63 -0.14
C VAL A 312 14.09 0.31 0.88
N ARG A 313 13.59 -0.21 2.01
CA ARG A 313 12.97 0.60 3.07
C ARG A 313 13.95 1.60 3.66
N LYS A 314 15.18 1.16 3.97
CA LYS A 314 16.24 2.05 4.44
C LYS A 314 16.56 3.17 3.45
N LEU A 315 16.47 2.89 2.14
CA LEU A 315 16.65 3.91 1.10
C LEU A 315 15.48 4.91 1.07
N LEU A 316 14.23 4.44 1.14
CA LEU A 316 13.05 5.30 1.23
C LEU A 316 13.15 6.24 2.44
N ASP A 317 13.47 5.71 3.62
CA ASP A 317 13.66 6.49 4.84
C ASP A 317 14.76 7.55 4.68
N LYS A 318 15.93 7.15 4.14
CA LYS A 318 17.06 8.07 3.91
C LYS A 318 16.69 9.20 2.96
N LYS A 319 15.83 8.94 1.97
CA LYS A 319 15.36 9.93 0.99
C LYS A 319 14.11 10.67 1.46
N ARG A 320 13.57 10.35 2.63
CA ARG A 320 12.31 10.89 3.18
C ARG A 320 11.15 10.69 2.20
N LEU A 321 11.13 9.53 1.54
CA LEU A 321 10.06 9.10 0.65
C LEU A 321 9.19 8.07 1.38
N THR A 322 7.93 8.01 1.00
CA THR A 322 6.92 7.08 1.50
C THR A 322 6.50 6.13 0.38
N VAL A 323 5.85 5.02 0.74
CA VAL A 323 5.30 4.09 -0.26
C VAL A 323 4.23 4.73 -1.15
N ASN A 324 3.61 5.83 -0.72
CA ASN A 324 2.58 6.52 -1.49
C ASN A 324 3.13 7.59 -2.43
N ASP A 325 4.44 7.89 -2.37
CA ASP A 325 5.06 8.83 -3.31
C ASP A 325 5.19 8.21 -4.70
N ILE A 326 4.97 9.02 -5.73
CA ILE A 326 5.15 8.63 -7.12
C ILE A 326 6.63 8.33 -7.39
N THR A 327 6.90 7.23 -8.07
CA THR A 327 8.29 6.87 -8.37
C THR A 327 8.90 7.86 -9.38
N PRO A 328 10.19 8.19 -9.26
CA PRO A 328 10.84 9.12 -10.18
C PRO A 328 10.96 8.56 -11.61
N PHE A 329 10.89 7.24 -11.78
CA PHE A 329 11.06 6.55 -13.06
C PHE A 329 9.74 6.02 -13.67
N ASN A 330 8.64 6.04 -12.92
CA ASN A 330 7.30 5.75 -13.43
C ASN A 330 6.30 6.73 -12.80
N ARG A 331 5.95 7.78 -13.56
CA ARG A 331 5.03 8.86 -13.11
C ARG A 331 3.59 8.42 -12.85
N TYR A 332 3.24 7.19 -13.21
CA TYR A 332 1.88 6.64 -13.08
C TYR A 332 1.74 5.69 -11.90
N ALA A 333 2.85 5.34 -11.23
CA ALA A 333 2.84 4.39 -10.14
C ALA A 333 3.60 4.94 -8.92
N THR A 334 3.05 4.66 -7.75
CA THR A 334 3.67 4.90 -6.45
C THR A 334 4.77 3.87 -6.17
N PHE A 335 5.64 4.16 -5.20
CA PHE A 335 6.60 3.16 -4.71
C PHE A 335 5.92 1.89 -4.23
N GLY A 336 4.77 2.00 -3.57
CA GLY A 336 3.97 0.87 -3.09
C GLY A 336 3.55 -0.03 -4.24
N GLU A 337 2.93 0.53 -5.29
CA GLU A 337 2.50 -0.23 -6.47
C GLU A 337 3.69 -0.89 -7.21
N VAL A 338 4.79 -0.16 -7.43
CA VAL A 338 5.97 -0.72 -8.10
C VAL A 338 6.61 -1.83 -7.27
N LEU A 339 6.81 -1.60 -5.97
CA LEU A 339 7.46 -2.56 -5.08
C LEU A 339 6.59 -3.78 -4.77
N LEU A 340 5.26 -3.65 -4.82
CA LEU A 340 4.30 -4.74 -4.66
C LEU A 340 3.92 -5.44 -5.96
N THR A 341 4.61 -5.14 -7.06
CA THR A 341 4.55 -5.97 -8.27
C THR A 341 4.85 -7.43 -7.85
N PRO A 342 3.95 -8.38 -8.14
CA PRO A 342 4.09 -9.74 -7.62
C PRO A 342 5.29 -10.44 -8.25
N THR A 343 5.90 -11.33 -7.47
CA THR A 343 6.97 -12.22 -7.91
C THR A 343 6.46 -13.08 -9.05
N LYS A 344 7.29 -13.22 -10.08
CA LYS A 344 6.92 -13.91 -11.31
C LYS A 344 6.91 -15.43 -11.09
N LEU A 345 5.90 -16.10 -11.63
CA LEU A 345 5.76 -17.56 -11.60
C LEU A 345 6.33 -18.15 -12.89
N TYR A 346 7.31 -19.04 -12.77
CA TYR A 346 8.02 -19.59 -13.94
C TYR A 346 7.62 -21.03 -14.31
N ILE A 347 6.66 -21.61 -13.61
CA ILE A 347 6.25 -23.02 -13.75
C ILE A 347 5.75 -23.31 -15.15
N THR A 348 4.76 -22.55 -15.62
CA THR A 348 4.09 -22.80 -16.90
C THR A 348 5.03 -22.64 -18.09
N SER A 349 6.01 -21.72 -18.00
CA SER A 349 6.98 -21.46 -19.06
C SER A 349 8.15 -22.46 -19.07
N LEU A 350 8.59 -22.96 -17.90
CA LEU A 350 9.76 -23.84 -17.80
C LEU A 350 9.42 -25.33 -17.74
N LEU A 351 8.35 -25.72 -17.06
CA LEU A 351 8.06 -27.13 -16.80
C LEU A 351 7.97 -27.97 -18.09
N PRO A 352 7.37 -27.51 -19.21
CA PRO A 352 7.39 -28.26 -20.47
C PRO A 352 8.82 -28.50 -20.98
N LEU A 353 9.69 -27.48 -20.90
CA LEU A 353 11.08 -27.54 -21.37
C LEU A 353 11.94 -28.45 -20.49
N ILE A 354 11.68 -28.45 -19.17
CA ILE A 354 12.27 -29.40 -18.22
C ILE A 354 11.83 -30.83 -18.57
N LYS A 355 10.53 -31.05 -18.80
CA LYS A 355 9.99 -32.38 -19.13
C LYS A 355 10.50 -32.93 -20.47
N MET A 356 10.96 -32.07 -21.38
CA MET A 356 11.61 -32.44 -22.65
C MET A 356 13.13 -32.62 -22.53
N ASP A 357 13.70 -32.47 -21.33
CA ASP A 357 15.13 -32.61 -21.05
C ASP A 357 16.04 -31.61 -21.80
N TYR A 358 15.53 -30.42 -22.10
CA TYR A 358 16.30 -29.36 -22.76
C TYR A 358 17.14 -28.51 -21.81
N ILE A 359 16.86 -28.58 -20.51
CA ILE A 359 17.49 -27.77 -19.47
C ILE A 359 18.35 -28.66 -18.56
N ILE A 360 19.60 -28.28 -18.33
CA ILE A 360 20.56 -29.05 -17.51
C ILE A 360 20.44 -28.65 -16.03
N ALA A 361 20.23 -27.36 -15.76
CA ALA A 361 20.10 -26.80 -14.43
C ALA A 361 19.30 -25.49 -14.47
N LEU A 362 18.67 -25.17 -13.35
CA LEU A 362 17.94 -23.93 -13.11
C LEU A 362 18.42 -23.29 -11.84
N SER A 363 18.47 -21.96 -11.78
CA SER A 363 18.75 -21.19 -10.58
C SER A 363 17.70 -20.10 -10.41
N HIS A 364 16.89 -20.20 -9.37
CA HIS A 364 15.97 -19.15 -8.95
C HIS A 364 16.78 -18.06 -8.25
N ILE A 365 16.61 -16.80 -8.66
CA ILE A 365 17.43 -15.68 -8.19
C ILE A 365 16.67 -14.93 -7.09
N THR A 366 16.95 -15.31 -5.84
CA THR A 366 16.28 -14.79 -4.63
C THR A 366 17.27 -14.02 -3.74
N GLY A 367 17.21 -14.20 -2.42
CA GLY A 367 18.18 -13.66 -1.48
C GLY A 367 19.59 -14.15 -1.82
N GLY A 368 20.58 -13.25 -1.77
CA GLY A 368 21.93 -13.54 -2.25
C GLY A 368 22.15 -13.26 -3.75
N GLY A 369 21.07 -12.86 -4.46
CA GLY A 369 21.13 -12.34 -5.83
C GLY A 369 21.77 -13.30 -6.82
N LEU A 370 22.41 -12.75 -7.85
CA LEU A 370 23.08 -13.55 -8.88
C LEU A 370 24.32 -14.27 -8.33
N LEU A 371 25.02 -13.63 -7.39
CA LEU A 371 26.33 -14.09 -6.91
C LEU A 371 26.24 -15.31 -5.99
N GLU A 372 25.18 -15.45 -5.18
CA GLU A 372 25.05 -16.57 -4.24
C GLU A 372 24.13 -17.69 -4.74
N ASN A 373 23.19 -17.42 -5.65
CA ASN A 373 22.24 -18.43 -6.12
C ASN A 373 22.81 -19.30 -7.24
N ILE A 374 23.40 -18.70 -8.29
CA ILE A 374 23.92 -19.44 -9.45
C ILE A 374 24.97 -20.50 -9.05
N PRO A 375 25.91 -20.25 -8.11
CA PRO A 375 26.90 -21.25 -7.75
C PRO A 375 26.33 -22.52 -7.12
N ARG A 376 25.10 -22.48 -6.58
CA ARG A 376 24.45 -23.64 -5.93
C ARG A 376 24.17 -24.78 -6.89
N VAL A 377 24.09 -24.48 -8.19
CA VAL A 377 23.74 -25.44 -9.25
C VAL A 377 24.92 -25.73 -10.19
N LEU A 378 26.11 -25.24 -9.85
CA LEU A 378 27.33 -25.44 -10.65
C LEU A 378 28.32 -26.40 -9.97
N PRO A 379 29.09 -27.18 -10.74
CA PRO A 379 30.27 -27.88 -10.24
C PRO A 379 31.32 -26.89 -9.68
N ARG A 380 32.04 -27.29 -8.63
CA ARG A 380 33.04 -26.42 -7.95
C ARG A 380 34.13 -25.86 -8.87
N HIS A 381 34.46 -26.55 -9.95
CA HIS A 381 35.53 -26.20 -10.89
C HIS A 381 35.05 -25.31 -12.06
N LEU A 382 33.75 -25.01 -12.13
CA LEU A 382 33.15 -24.15 -13.16
C LEU A 382 32.62 -22.86 -12.53
N ALA A 383 32.51 -21.84 -13.38
CA ALA A 383 31.94 -20.54 -13.07
C ALA A 383 31.03 -20.11 -14.22
N VAL A 384 30.31 -19.00 -14.06
CA VAL A 384 29.56 -18.37 -15.15
C VAL A 384 30.07 -16.97 -15.42
N GLU A 385 30.07 -16.62 -16.70
CA GLU A 385 30.32 -15.27 -17.18
C GLU A 385 29.03 -14.71 -17.78
N LEU A 386 28.56 -13.58 -17.24
CA LEU A 386 27.35 -12.88 -17.65
C LEU A 386 27.69 -11.50 -18.22
N ASP A 387 26.90 -11.00 -19.15
CA ASP A 387 27.03 -9.64 -19.69
C ASP A 387 25.72 -8.86 -19.49
N ALA A 388 25.75 -7.88 -18.58
CA ALA A 388 24.59 -7.07 -18.19
C ALA A 388 23.97 -6.25 -19.32
N LYS A 389 24.68 -6.07 -20.44
CA LYS A 389 24.12 -5.43 -21.63
C LYS A 389 23.12 -6.31 -22.38
N LYS A 390 23.08 -7.62 -22.09
CA LYS A 390 22.25 -8.58 -22.83
C LYS A 390 20.83 -8.70 -22.30
N TRP A 391 20.55 -8.23 -21.09
CA TRP A 391 19.20 -8.20 -20.54
C TRP A 391 18.81 -6.80 -20.09
N HIS A 392 17.51 -6.58 -19.97
CA HIS A 392 16.98 -5.33 -19.46
C HIS A 392 17.07 -5.30 -17.93
N ILE A 393 17.71 -4.28 -17.35
CA ILE A 393 17.70 -4.03 -15.91
C ILE A 393 16.53 -3.08 -15.61
N PRO A 394 15.50 -3.52 -14.84
CA PRO A 394 14.36 -2.66 -14.50
C PRO A 394 14.77 -1.37 -13.80
N LYS A 395 14.01 -0.29 -14.07
CA LYS A 395 14.29 1.07 -13.56
C LYS A 395 14.35 1.19 -12.04
N ILE A 396 13.66 0.31 -11.30
CA ILE A 396 13.76 0.26 -9.84
C ILE A 396 15.20 -0.06 -9.38
N PHE A 397 15.91 -0.97 -10.04
CA PHE A 397 17.29 -1.30 -9.67
C PHE A 397 18.26 -0.19 -10.05
N GLU A 398 18.02 0.48 -11.18
CA GLU A 398 18.78 1.67 -11.55
C GLU A 398 18.63 2.78 -10.50
N TRP A 399 17.41 3.01 -10.02
CA TRP A 399 17.14 3.95 -8.93
C TRP A 399 17.81 3.54 -7.62
N ILE A 400 17.69 2.28 -7.20
CA ILE A 400 18.34 1.77 -5.98
C ILE A 400 19.86 1.97 -6.06
N PHE A 401 20.48 1.59 -7.18
CA PHE A 401 21.91 1.73 -7.38
C PHE A 401 22.38 3.18 -7.26
N LYS A 402 21.69 4.11 -7.95
CA LYS A 402 22.10 5.52 -8.01
C LYS A 402 21.73 6.30 -6.76
N GLU A 403 20.47 6.27 -6.36
CA GLU A 403 19.98 7.06 -5.22
C GLU A 403 20.44 6.48 -3.88
N GLY A 404 20.59 5.15 -3.82
CA GLY A 404 21.17 4.47 -2.66
C GLY A 404 22.68 4.56 -2.57
N ASN A 405 23.37 4.91 -3.67
CA ASN A 405 24.82 4.81 -3.80
C ASN A 405 25.31 3.42 -3.35
N VAL A 406 24.65 2.39 -3.88
CA VAL A 406 24.91 0.98 -3.56
C VAL A 406 26.01 0.48 -4.49
N GLU A 407 27.02 -0.19 -3.94
CA GLU A 407 28.10 -0.76 -4.73
C GLU A 407 27.60 -1.89 -5.64
N GLU A 408 28.26 -2.09 -6.78
CA GLU A 408 27.88 -3.09 -7.78
C GLU A 408 27.79 -4.50 -7.20
N ASN A 409 28.80 -4.89 -6.41
CA ASN A 409 28.82 -6.19 -5.74
C ASN A 409 27.62 -6.37 -4.79
N GLU A 410 27.25 -5.32 -4.06
CA GLU A 410 26.11 -5.36 -3.14
C GLU A 410 24.78 -5.44 -3.90
N MET A 411 24.65 -4.77 -5.05
CA MET A 411 23.48 -4.92 -5.91
C MET A 411 23.32 -6.36 -6.40
N LEU A 412 24.38 -6.93 -6.96
CA LEU A 412 24.37 -8.28 -7.54
C LEU A 412 24.24 -9.38 -6.48
N ARG A 413 24.60 -9.09 -5.22
CA ARG A 413 24.44 -9.98 -4.06
C ARG A 413 23.09 -9.82 -3.37
N THR A 414 22.43 -8.68 -3.49
CA THR A 414 21.15 -8.44 -2.77
C THR A 414 19.95 -8.68 -3.67
N PHE A 415 20.06 -8.32 -4.94
CA PHE A 415 18.95 -8.25 -5.87
C PHE A 415 19.15 -9.17 -7.07
N ASN A 416 18.03 -9.50 -7.71
CA ASN A 416 18.00 -10.24 -8.96
C ASN A 416 18.43 -9.42 -10.19
N CYS A 417 18.45 -8.09 -10.05
CA CYS A 417 18.90 -7.14 -11.07
C CYS A 417 18.26 -7.34 -12.47
N GLY A 418 17.02 -7.79 -12.50
CA GLY A 418 16.24 -8.00 -13.73
C GLY A 418 16.17 -9.46 -14.19
N LEU A 419 16.90 -10.40 -13.58
CA LEU A 419 16.83 -11.83 -13.92
C LEU A 419 16.26 -12.62 -12.75
N GLY A 420 15.03 -13.08 -12.83
CA GLY A 420 14.41 -13.86 -11.75
C GLY A 420 14.74 -15.35 -11.79
N MET A 421 15.04 -15.88 -12.97
CA MET A 421 15.44 -17.27 -13.15
C MET A 421 16.54 -17.38 -14.21
N ILE A 422 17.47 -18.30 -14.02
CA ILE A 422 18.52 -18.61 -14.98
C ILE A 422 18.50 -20.09 -15.34
N CYS A 423 18.69 -20.41 -16.61
CA CYS A 423 18.78 -21.76 -17.13
C CYS A 423 20.18 -22.04 -17.69
N VAL A 424 20.75 -23.20 -17.37
CA VAL A 424 21.93 -23.75 -18.04
C VAL A 424 21.47 -24.71 -19.13
N VAL A 425 21.86 -24.44 -20.37
CA VAL A 425 21.43 -25.23 -21.54
C VAL A 425 22.62 -25.56 -22.43
N LYS A 426 22.54 -26.72 -23.11
CA LYS A 426 23.51 -27.07 -24.14
C LYS A 426 23.32 -26.17 -25.35
N SER A 427 24.43 -25.83 -26.03
CA SER A 427 24.44 -24.92 -27.19
C SER A 427 23.41 -25.27 -28.28
N HIS A 428 23.22 -26.56 -28.60
CA HIS A 428 22.25 -27.01 -29.61
C HIS A 428 20.77 -26.87 -29.21
N PHE A 429 20.46 -26.62 -27.93
CA PHE A 429 19.07 -26.44 -27.46
C PHE A 429 18.69 -24.99 -27.23
N VAL A 430 19.62 -24.05 -27.36
CA VAL A 430 19.41 -22.63 -27.05
C VAL A 430 18.19 -22.06 -27.78
N ASP A 431 18.12 -22.21 -29.10
CA ASP A 431 17.01 -21.67 -29.89
C ASP A 431 15.68 -22.32 -29.54
N THR A 432 15.69 -23.63 -29.25
CA THR A 432 14.48 -24.36 -28.86
C THR A 432 13.95 -23.86 -27.52
N VAL A 433 14.83 -23.67 -26.53
CA VAL A 433 14.47 -23.18 -25.19
C VAL A 433 13.98 -21.73 -25.27
N ILE A 434 14.70 -20.84 -25.96
CA ILE A 434 14.28 -19.43 -26.10
C ILE A 434 12.93 -19.32 -26.81
N ASN A 435 12.72 -20.07 -27.89
CA ASN A 435 11.44 -20.03 -28.60
C ASN A 435 10.29 -20.59 -27.73
N GLY A 436 10.54 -21.67 -26.99
CA GLY A 436 9.55 -22.22 -26.05
C GLY A 436 9.18 -21.25 -24.92
N LEU A 437 10.17 -20.55 -24.36
CA LEU A 437 9.98 -19.50 -23.37
C LEU A 437 9.14 -18.35 -23.94
N ARG A 438 9.50 -17.83 -25.12
CA ARG A 438 8.78 -16.73 -25.78
C ARG A 438 7.33 -17.09 -26.11
N LEU A 439 7.08 -18.30 -26.61
CA LEU A 439 5.74 -18.81 -26.88
C LEU A 439 4.90 -18.93 -25.61
N SER A 440 5.53 -19.14 -24.45
CA SER A 440 4.90 -19.22 -23.14
C SER A 440 4.76 -17.86 -22.44
N GLY A 441 5.06 -16.74 -23.13
CA GLY A 441 4.92 -15.38 -22.60
C GLY A 441 6.22 -14.75 -22.08
N GLU A 442 7.34 -15.48 -22.05
CA GLU A 442 8.66 -14.96 -21.64
C GLU A 442 9.38 -14.30 -22.83
N THR A 443 8.79 -13.24 -23.37
CA THR A 443 9.21 -12.60 -24.64
C THR A 443 10.64 -12.05 -24.59
N GLU A 444 11.07 -11.55 -23.43
CA GLU A 444 12.40 -10.97 -23.20
C GLU A 444 13.45 -11.99 -22.75
N ALA A 445 13.13 -13.29 -22.67
CA ALA A 445 14.12 -14.32 -22.38
C ALA A 445 15.23 -14.32 -23.45
N CYS A 446 16.48 -14.34 -22.99
CA CYS A 446 17.64 -14.18 -23.86
C CYS A 446 18.88 -14.91 -23.33
N VAL A 447 19.87 -15.12 -24.20
CA VAL A 447 21.20 -15.57 -23.77
C VAL A 447 21.88 -14.42 -23.04
N VAL A 448 22.23 -14.65 -21.77
CA VAL A 448 22.90 -13.65 -20.92
C VAL A 448 24.37 -13.96 -20.69
N GLY A 449 24.81 -15.19 -20.95
CA GLY A 449 26.15 -15.62 -20.61
C GLY A 449 26.49 -17.05 -21.01
N LYS A 450 27.57 -17.57 -20.43
CA LYS A 450 28.08 -18.93 -20.65
C LYS A 450 28.78 -19.46 -19.41
N VAL A 451 28.90 -20.78 -19.33
CA VAL A 451 29.72 -21.50 -18.36
C VAL A 451 31.18 -21.43 -18.79
N ILE A 452 32.06 -21.10 -17.86
CA ILE A 452 33.51 -21.01 -18.05
C ILE A 452 34.24 -21.83 -16.99
N LYS A 453 35.53 -22.08 -17.20
CA LYS A 453 36.39 -22.63 -16.15
C LYS A 453 36.53 -21.63 -15.01
N ARG A 454 36.44 -22.11 -13.77
CA ARG A 454 36.62 -21.25 -12.59
C ARG A 454 38.10 -20.99 -12.34
N GLU A 455 38.46 -19.71 -12.25
CA GLU A 455 39.77 -19.27 -11.74
C GLU A 455 39.64 -18.87 -10.26
N ASN A 456 38.86 -17.83 -9.97
CA ASN A 456 38.64 -17.32 -8.61
C ASN A 456 37.15 -17.27 -8.26
N GLU A 457 36.42 -16.37 -8.92
CA GLU A 457 34.99 -16.11 -8.68
C GLU A 457 34.10 -17.15 -9.37
N SER A 458 32.96 -17.45 -8.76
CA SER A 458 31.97 -18.38 -9.32
C SER A 458 31.00 -17.72 -10.30
N VAL A 459 30.82 -16.40 -10.21
CA VAL A 459 29.96 -15.60 -11.08
C VAL A 459 30.69 -14.31 -11.40
N ILE A 460 30.93 -14.05 -12.68
CA ILE A 460 31.54 -12.82 -13.18
C ILE A 460 30.48 -12.10 -14.00
N VAL A 461 30.16 -10.86 -13.62
CA VAL A 461 29.18 -10.03 -14.32
C VAL A 461 29.89 -8.84 -14.97
N HIS A 462 29.91 -8.82 -16.29
CA HIS A 462 30.48 -7.72 -17.06
C HIS A 462 29.45 -6.62 -17.31
N ASN A 463 29.94 -5.39 -17.49
CA ASN A 463 29.15 -4.24 -17.94
C ASN A 463 27.96 -3.84 -17.04
N PHE A 464 27.88 -4.27 -15.78
CA PHE A 464 26.72 -3.92 -14.94
C PHE A 464 26.57 -2.41 -14.78
N ARG A 465 27.61 -1.72 -14.30
CA ARG A 465 27.58 -0.26 -14.12
C ARG A 465 27.29 0.52 -15.39
N SER A 466 27.76 0.05 -16.54
CA SER A 466 27.51 0.70 -17.84
C SER A 466 26.11 0.41 -18.39
N SER A 467 25.45 -0.64 -17.90
CA SER A 467 24.07 -0.99 -18.25
C SER A 467 23.04 -0.22 -17.41
N ILE A 468 23.45 0.40 -16.29
CA ILE A 468 22.60 1.29 -15.50
C ILE A 468 22.45 2.65 -16.20
N ASN A 469 21.33 2.83 -16.91
CA ASN A 469 20.99 4.08 -17.60
C ASN A 469 19.91 4.88 -16.84
N TYR A 470 20.29 5.35 -15.65
CA TYR A 470 19.46 6.26 -14.86
C TYR A 470 19.81 7.70 -15.22
N PRO A 471 18.87 8.53 -15.70
CA PRO A 471 19.16 9.93 -15.96
C PRO A 471 19.63 10.60 -14.65
N LYS A 472 20.79 11.28 -14.72
CA LYS A 472 21.25 12.15 -13.63
C LYS A 472 20.15 13.19 -13.40
N SER A 473 19.52 13.14 -12.23
CA SER A 473 18.54 14.15 -11.80
C SER A 473 17.28 14.21 -12.67
N ILE A 474 16.28 13.39 -12.32
CA ILE A 474 14.90 13.85 -12.44
C ILE A 474 14.69 14.76 -11.23
N THR A 475 15.10 16.03 -11.36
CA THR A 475 14.38 17.11 -10.69
C THR A 475 12.90 16.84 -10.96
N GLN A 476 12.06 16.92 -9.93
CA GLN A 476 10.60 16.79 -10.08
C GLN A 476 10.17 17.36 -11.43
N PRO A 477 9.39 16.63 -12.26
CA PRO A 477 8.99 17.12 -13.56
C PRO A 477 8.51 18.56 -13.39
N MET A 478 9.14 19.51 -14.09
CA MET A 478 8.84 20.93 -13.89
C MET A 478 7.33 21.11 -14.01
N ARG A 479 6.70 21.57 -12.92
CA ARG A 479 5.26 21.77 -12.88
C ARG A 479 4.85 22.64 -14.07
N LYS A 480 3.83 22.21 -14.79
CA LYS A 480 3.29 22.98 -15.91
C LYS A 480 2.88 24.35 -15.43
N ARG A 481 3.36 25.39 -16.11
CA ARG A 481 3.07 26.79 -15.78
C ARG A 481 1.66 27.10 -16.28
N VAL A 482 0.77 27.42 -15.37
CA VAL A 482 -0.66 27.63 -15.66
C VAL A 482 -1.00 29.11 -15.54
N ALA A 483 -1.76 29.61 -16.52
CA ALA A 483 -2.46 30.88 -16.39
C ALA A 483 -3.96 30.66 -16.22
N VAL A 484 -4.60 31.50 -15.41
CA VAL A 484 -6.06 31.48 -15.24
C VAL A 484 -6.64 32.81 -15.70
N LEU A 485 -7.59 32.76 -16.64
CA LEU A 485 -8.35 33.92 -17.10
C LEU A 485 -9.67 34.01 -16.35
N ILE A 486 -9.98 35.20 -15.81
CA ILE A 486 -11.17 35.44 -14.98
C ILE A 486 -11.89 36.74 -15.35
N SER A 487 -13.16 36.86 -14.97
CA SER A 487 -13.93 38.11 -15.10
C SER A 487 -14.62 38.56 -13.80
N GLY A 488 -14.57 37.79 -12.71
CA GLY A 488 -15.42 38.05 -11.54
C GLY A 488 -14.86 37.56 -10.21
N SER A 489 -15.73 36.95 -9.38
CA SER A 489 -15.46 36.61 -7.98
C SER A 489 -14.32 35.60 -7.76
N GLY A 490 -14.00 34.80 -8.79
CA GLY A 490 -12.86 33.87 -8.78
C GLY A 490 -13.01 32.67 -7.86
N THR A 491 -14.23 32.15 -7.64
CA THR A 491 -14.41 30.96 -6.78
C THR A 491 -13.81 29.69 -7.41
N ASN A 492 -13.97 29.51 -8.73
CA ASN A 492 -13.28 28.47 -9.48
C ASN A 492 -11.75 28.64 -9.44
N LEU A 493 -11.25 29.88 -9.50
CA LEU A 493 -9.84 30.18 -9.31
C LEU A 493 -9.36 29.75 -7.90
N GLN A 494 -10.14 30.02 -6.84
CA GLN A 494 -9.79 29.57 -5.49
C GLN A 494 -9.65 28.05 -5.43
N ALA A 495 -10.57 27.29 -6.03
CA ALA A 495 -10.49 25.83 -6.06
C ALA A 495 -9.22 25.33 -6.78
N LEU A 496 -8.83 25.99 -7.89
CA LEU A 496 -7.58 25.69 -8.59
C LEU A 496 -6.34 26.02 -7.73
N ILE A 497 -6.34 27.15 -7.01
CA ILE A 497 -5.27 27.54 -6.09
C ILE A 497 -5.13 26.52 -4.96
N ASP A 498 -6.24 26.22 -4.28
CA ASP A 498 -6.27 25.29 -3.15
C ASP A 498 -5.77 23.91 -3.57
N HIS A 499 -6.08 23.46 -4.79
CA HIS A 499 -5.57 22.20 -5.33
C HIS A 499 -4.07 22.23 -5.62
N THR A 500 -3.59 23.28 -6.30
CA THR A 500 -2.20 23.35 -6.79
C THR A 500 -1.18 23.70 -5.70
N GLN A 501 -1.61 24.37 -4.62
CA GLN A 501 -0.76 24.75 -3.48
C GLN A 501 -0.82 23.75 -2.31
N ASP A 502 -1.73 22.78 -2.34
CA ASP A 502 -1.80 21.71 -1.35
C ASP A 502 -0.55 20.82 -1.43
N LYS A 503 0.34 20.96 -0.43
CA LYS A 503 1.61 20.23 -0.36
C LYS A 503 1.43 18.72 -0.30
N SER A 504 0.28 18.23 0.15
CA SER A 504 -0.02 16.79 0.20
C SER A 504 -0.31 16.19 -1.18
N LYS A 505 -0.73 17.01 -2.15
CA LYS A 505 -1.18 16.55 -3.48
C LYS A 505 -0.09 16.50 -4.54
N GLN A 506 1.06 17.12 -4.30
CA GLN A 506 2.19 17.21 -5.25
C GLN A 506 1.76 17.53 -6.71
N SER A 507 0.85 18.50 -6.87
CA SER A 507 0.24 18.89 -8.15
C SER A 507 1.26 19.07 -9.29
N ALA A 508 0.97 18.48 -10.45
CA ALA A 508 1.74 18.65 -11.69
C ALA A 508 1.55 20.04 -12.32
N ALA A 509 0.54 20.79 -11.87
CA ALA A 509 0.28 22.17 -12.25
C ALA A 509 0.83 23.19 -11.24
N ASN A 510 1.30 24.34 -11.74
CA ASN A 510 1.68 25.51 -10.95
C ASN A 510 1.05 26.77 -11.55
N ILE A 511 0.13 27.41 -10.83
CA ILE A 511 -0.50 28.65 -11.29
C ILE A 511 0.48 29.80 -11.06
N VAL A 512 0.93 30.42 -12.15
CA VAL A 512 1.95 31.48 -12.11
C VAL A 512 1.41 32.84 -12.52
N LEU A 513 0.25 32.90 -13.19
CA LEU A 513 -0.34 34.14 -13.67
C LEU A 513 -1.87 34.08 -13.63
N VAL A 514 -2.51 35.15 -13.16
CA VAL A 514 -3.96 35.36 -13.28
C VAL A 514 -4.22 36.64 -14.04
N ILE A 515 -4.97 36.56 -15.13
CA ILE A 515 -5.33 37.73 -15.95
C ILE A 515 -6.84 37.96 -15.83
N SER A 516 -7.22 39.19 -15.49
CA SER A 516 -8.61 39.62 -15.50
C SER A 516 -8.87 40.61 -16.62
N ASN A 517 -10.01 40.49 -17.29
CA ASN A 517 -10.49 41.50 -18.24
C ASN A 517 -11.26 42.65 -17.58
N ILE A 518 -11.46 42.58 -16.26
CA ILE A 518 -12.15 43.56 -15.43
C ILE A 518 -11.22 43.95 -14.26
N PRO A 519 -10.96 45.25 -14.02
CA PRO A 519 -10.15 45.69 -12.87
C PRO A 519 -10.87 45.41 -11.54
N ASP A 520 -10.10 45.35 -10.45
CA ASP A 520 -10.59 45.36 -9.06
C ASP A 520 -11.55 44.22 -8.65
N VAL A 521 -11.57 43.11 -9.38
CA VAL A 521 -12.40 41.94 -9.05
C VAL A 521 -11.82 41.11 -7.90
N GLU A 522 -12.69 40.46 -7.11
CA GLU A 522 -12.26 39.63 -5.97
C GLU A 522 -11.34 38.48 -6.39
N GLY A 523 -11.48 37.95 -7.61
CA GLY A 523 -10.58 36.90 -8.10
C GLY A 523 -9.10 37.33 -8.17
N LEU A 524 -8.81 38.60 -8.46
CA LEU A 524 -7.43 39.12 -8.43
C LEU A 524 -6.90 39.15 -7.00
N ARG A 525 -7.71 39.60 -6.03
CA ARG A 525 -7.33 39.62 -4.61
C ARG A 525 -7.06 38.21 -4.07
N ARG A 526 -7.80 37.20 -4.55
CA ARG A 526 -7.54 35.79 -4.19
C ARG A 526 -6.17 35.32 -4.69
N ALA A 527 -5.83 35.65 -5.94
CA ALA A 527 -4.52 35.32 -6.52
C ALA A 527 -3.37 36.01 -5.76
N GLU A 528 -3.53 37.29 -5.43
CA GLU A 528 -2.54 38.05 -4.64
C GLU A 528 -2.33 37.46 -3.24
N ARG A 529 -3.41 37.08 -2.54
CA ARG A 529 -3.30 36.38 -1.23
C ARG A 529 -2.57 35.04 -1.32
N ALA A 530 -2.63 34.39 -2.49
CA ALA A 530 -1.94 33.13 -2.77
C ALA A 530 -0.51 33.33 -3.32
N GLY A 531 -0.03 34.57 -3.43
CA GLY A 531 1.31 34.88 -3.94
C GLY A 531 1.48 34.68 -5.46
N ILE A 532 0.38 34.74 -6.23
CA ILE A 532 0.37 34.52 -7.68
C ILE A 532 0.38 35.87 -8.39
N ALA A 533 1.16 36.01 -9.47
CA ALA A 533 1.21 37.26 -10.24
C ALA A 533 -0.15 37.56 -10.89
N THR A 534 -0.57 38.82 -10.82
CA THR A 534 -1.85 39.30 -11.36
C THR A 534 -1.65 40.33 -12.47
N MET A 535 -2.55 40.35 -13.43
CA MET A 535 -2.58 41.35 -14.49
C MET A 535 -4.01 41.72 -14.88
N VAL A 536 -4.22 42.98 -15.24
CA VAL A 536 -5.48 43.47 -15.80
C VAL A 536 -5.27 43.86 -17.25
N ILE A 537 -6.01 43.24 -18.16
CA ILE A 537 -6.02 43.59 -19.58
C ILE A 537 -7.45 44.02 -19.91
N SER A 538 -7.70 45.32 -20.05
CA SER A 538 -9.03 45.81 -20.40
C SER A 538 -9.38 45.41 -21.83
N HIS A 539 -10.60 44.94 -22.02
CA HIS A 539 -11.14 44.63 -23.35
C HIS A 539 -11.89 45.80 -24.00
N LYS A 540 -12.07 46.92 -23.27
CA LYS A 540 -12.83 48.08 -23.76
C LYS A 540 -12.08 48.74 -24.93
N GLY A 541 -12.78 48.96 -26.04
CA GLY A 541 -12.21 49.62 -27.22
C GLY A 541 -11.37 48.73 -28.14
N LEU A 542 -11.24 47.43 -27.84
CA LEU A 542 -10.49 46.48 -28.65
C LEU A 542 -11.41 45.49 -29.35
N LYS A 543 -11.07 45.12 -30.59
CA LYS A 543 -11.71 43.97 -31.25
C LYS A 543 -11.32 42.68 -30.53
N ARG A 544 -12.16 41.64 -30.67
CA ARG A 544 -11.94 40.32 -30.02
C ARG A 544 -10.53 39.77 -30.28
N ALA A 545 -10.13 39.68 -31.54
CA ALA A 545 -8.82 39.16 -31.92
C ALA A 545 -7.65 40.01 -31.41
N GLU A 546 -7.78 41.34 -31.41
CA GLU A 546 -6.75 42.26 -30.89
C GLU A 546 -6.55 42.05 -29.38
N PHE A 547 -7.65 41.96 -28.62
CA PHE A 547 -7.60 41.66 -27.20
C PHE A 547 -6.96 40.29 -26.91
N ASP A 548 -7.38 39.24 -27.61
CA ASP A 548 -6.84 37.89 -27.36
C ASP A 548 -5.35 37.78 -27.71
N MET A 549 -4.87 38.51 -28.72
CA MET A 549 -3.44 38.54 -29.06
C MET A 549 -2.60 39.30 -28.03
N ILE A 550 -3.14 40.35 -27.40
CA ILE A 550 -2.47 40.98 -26.25
C ILE A 550 -2.36 39.98 -25.10
N VAL A 551 -3.43 39.24 -24.81
CA VAL A 551 -3.40 38.17 -23.80
C VAL A 551 -2.36 37.10 -24.18
N HIS A 552 -2.32 36.66 -25.44
CA HIS A 552 -1.35 35.67 -25.92
C HIS A 552 0.10 36.11 -25.70
N GLU A 553 0.45 37.37 -26.02
CA GLU A 553 1.80 37.87 -25.82
C GLU A 553 2.21 37.88 -24.34
N GLU A 554 1.31 38.23 -23.43
CA GLU A 554 1.59 38.18 -21.99
C GLU A 554 1.73 36.73 -21.48
N LEU A 555 0.89 35.81 -21.96
CA LEU A 555 1.02 34.38 -21.67
C LEU A 555 2.34 33.80 -22.19
N LYS A 556 2.81 34.26 -23.36
CA LYS A 556 4.09 33.85 -23.94
C LYS A 556 5.27 34.39 -23.15
N LYS A 557 5.25 35.66 -22.75
CA LYS A 557 6.26 36.27 -21.86
C LYS A 557 6.37 35.56 -20.53
N ALA A 558 5.25 35.08 -20.00
CA ALA A 558 5.19 34.33 -18.74
C ALA A 558 5.49 32.82 -18.91
N GLU A 559 5.84 32.36 -20.12
CA GLU A 559 6.16 30.96 -20.44
C GLU A 559 5.05 29.99 -20.01
N ILE A 560 3.79 30.31 -20.35
CA ILE A 560 2.64 29.51 -19.93
C ILE A 560 2.49 28.24 -20.78
N ASP A 561 2.28 27.10 -20.12
CA ASP A 561 1.98 25.81 -20.72
C ASP A 561 0.48 25.61 -20.97
N ILE A 562 -0.36 25.91 -19.97
CA ILE A 562 -1.81 25.63 -19.94
C ILE A 562 -2.58 26.89 -19.55
N VAL A 563 -3.74 27.11 -20.17
CA VAL A 563 -4.64 28.23 -19.87
C VAL A 563 -5.99 27.69 -19.38
N CYS A 564 -6.45 28.17 -18.24
CA CYS A 564 -7.76 27.83 -17.68
C CYS A 564 -8.71 29.03 -17.74
N LEU A 565 -9.89 28.84 -18.33
CA LEU A 565 -10.98 29.81 -18.32
C LEU A 565 -11.87 29.54 -17.09
N ALA A 566 -11.73 30.36 -16.05
CA ALA A 566 -12.43 30.19 -14.79
C ALA A 566 -13.50 31.28 -14.61
N GLY A 567 -14.64 31.11 -15.29
CA GLY A 567 -15.67 32.15 -15.35
C GLY A 567 -15.22 33.36 -16.16
N PHE A 568 -14.55 33.11 -17.29
CA PHE A 568 -14.11 34.15 -18.22
C PHE A 568 -15.24 34.48 -19.18
N MET A 569 -15.89 35.63 -18.99
CA MET A 569 -17.16 36.00 -19.64
C MET A 569 -16.94 36.59 -21.05
N ARG A 570 -16.07 35.97 -21.85
CA ARG A 570 -15.75 36.39 -23.22
C ARG A 570 -15.59 35.19 -24.14
N ILE A 571 -16.07 35.32 -25.37
CA ILE A 571 -15.80 34.37 -26.44
C ILE A 571 -14.37 34.61 -26.95
N ILE A 572 -13.58 33.53 -27.00
CA ILE A 572 -12.22 33.53 -27.50
C ILE A 572 -12.21 33.50 -29.04
N SER A 573 -11.29 34.19 -29.68
CA SER A 573 -11.09 34.17 -31.13
C SER A 573 -10.48 32.85 -31.61
N GLU A 574 -10.84 32.46 -32.82
CA GLU A 574 -10.31 31.27 -33.52
C GLU A 574 -8.78 31.25 -33.57
N GLN A 575 -8.14 32.40 -33.82
CA GLN A 575 -6.69 32.51 -33.82
C GLN A 575 -6.06 32.12 -32.47
N PHE A 576 -6.67 32.55 -31.36
CA PHE A 576 -6.17 32.20 -30.02
C PHE A 576 -6.42 30.73 -29.70
N VAL A 577 -7.59 30.19 -30.08
CA VAL A 577 -7.90 28.76 -29.90
C VAL A 577 -6.88 27.89 -30.62
N GLU A 578 -6.52 28.20 -31.87
CA GLU A 578 -5.54 27.40 -32.62
C GLU A 578 -4.14 27.46 -32.00
N LEU A 579 -3.70 28.63 -31.49
CA LEU A 579 -2.41 28.77 -30.79
C LEU A 579 -2.34 27.96 -29.48
N TRP A 580 -3.47 27.81 -28.78
CA TRP A 580 -3.58 27.12 -27.49
C TRP A 580 -4.31 25.78 -27.58
N LYS A 581 -4.44 25.22 -28.78
CA LYS A 581 -5.14 23.97 -29.04
C LYS A 581 -4.60 22.83 -28.18
N GLY A 582 -5.50 22.10 -27.52
CA GLY A 582 -5.14 21.03 -26.57
C GLY A 582 -4.53 21.52 -25.25
N ARG A 583 -4.42 22.84 -25.03
CA ARG A 583 -3.84 23.46 -23.84
C ARG A 583 -4.77 24.50 -23.17
N LEU A 584 -5.98 24.66 -23.70
CA LEU A 584 -6.99 25.60 -23.23
C LEU A 584 -8.19 24.84 -22.63
N LEU A 585 -8.43 25.02 -21.33
CA LEU A 585 -9.51 24.37 -20.59
C LEU A 585 -10.59 25.37 -20.20
N ASN A 586 -11.85 24.94 -20.26
CA ASN A 586 -12.99 25.69 -19.74
C ASN A 586 -13.86 24.81 -18.84
N VAL A 587 -14.41 25.41 -17.79
CA VAL A 587 -15.48 24.82 -16.99
C VAL A 587 -16.80 25.51 -17.37
N HIS A 588 -17.80 24.71 -17.71
CA HIS A 588 -19.11 25.20 -18.13
C HIS A 588 -20.20 24.68 -17.18
N PRO A 589 -21.12 25.55 -16.71
CA PRO A 589 -22.11 25.23 -15.69
C PRO A 589 -23.33 24.44 -16.25
N SER A 590 -23.07 23.42 -17.06
CA SER A 590 -24.08 22.47 -17.53
C SER A 590 -23.46 21.11 -17.91
N LEU A 591 -24.31 20.08 -18.04
CA LEU A 591 -23.91 18.78 -18.60
C LEU A 591 -23.96 18.83 -20.14
N LEU A 592 -22.88 19.32 -20.74
CA LEU A 592 -22.76 19.42 -22.19
C LEU A 592 -23.00 18.06 -22.87
N PRO A 593 -23.76 18.01 -23.97
CA PRO A 593 -24.23 19.15 -24.79
C PRO A 593 -25.53 19.81 -24.33
N SER A 594 -26.09 19.48 -23.16
CA SER A 594 -27.36 20.02 -22.67
C SER A 594 -27.19 21.45 -22.14
N PHE A 595 -28.18 22.34 -22.38
CA PHE A 595 -28.23 23.71 -21.85
C PHE A 595 -26.92 24.50 -22.09
N LYS A 596 -26.57 24.71 -23.36
CA LYS A 596 -25.36 25.48 -23.77
C LYS A 596 -25.56 26.99 -23.58
N GLY A 597 -24.45 27.73 -23.55
CA GLY A 597 -24.48 29.19 -23.50
C GLY A 597 -24.78 29.75 -22.10
N MET A 598 -25.57 30.83 -22.03
CA MET A 598 -25.80 31.62 -20.81
C MET A 598 -27.06 31.17 -20.07
N HIS A 599 -27.17 31.46 -18.77
CA HIS A 599 -28.35 31.15 -17.94
C HIS A 599 -28.74 29.66 -17.91
N THR A 600 -27.74 28.78 -17.90
CA THR A 600 -27.92 27.32 -17.99
C THR A 600 -28.79 26.76 -16.86
N HIS A 601 -28.68 27.33 -15.66
CA HIS A 601 -29.46 26.95 -14.50
C HIS A 601 -30.95 27.27 -14.67
N GLN A 602 -31.28 28.48 -15.13
CA GLN A 602 -32.66 28.86 -15.41
C GLN A 602 -33.25 28.00 -16.54
N GLN A 603 -32.49 27.77 -17.61
CA GLN A 603 -32.93 26.89 -18.70
C GLN A 603 -33.24 25.46 -18.20
N ALA A 604 -32.44 24.92 -17.28
CA ALA A 604 -32.67 23.59 -16.72
C ALA A 604 -33.94 23.53 -15.83
N LEU A 605 -34.20 24.60 -15.06
CA LEU A 605 -35.42 24.74 -14.26
C LEU A 605 -36.66 24.87 -15.16
N ASP A 606 -36.61 25.73 -16.19
CA ASP A 606 -37.71 25.96 -17.13
C ASP A 606 -38.06 24.69 -17.93
N ALA A 607 -37.05 23.88 -18.26
CA ALA A 607 -37.23 22.60 -18.93
C ALA A 607 -37.80 21.50 -18.01
N GLY A 608 -37.97 21.76 -16.72
CA GLY A 608 -38.41 20.77 -15.74
C GLY A 608 -37.40 19.64 -15.54
N ALA A 609 -36.11 19.87 -15.80
CA ALA A 609 -35.09 18.87 -15.65
C ALA A 609 -34.94 18.44 -14.18
N ARG A 610 -34.61 17.16 -13.95
CA ARG A 610 -34.35 16.62 -12.61
C ARG A 610 -32.86 16.40 -12.32
N VAL A 611 -32.03 16.55 -13.34
CA VAL A 611 -30.57 16.43 -13.27
C VAL A 611 -29.96 17.58 -14.07
N HIS A 612 -28.96 18.21 -13.48
CA HIS A 612 -28.10 19.24 -14.09
C HIS A 612 -26.65 18.95 -13.70
N GLY A 613 -25.73 19.90 -13.83
CA GLY A 613 -24.33 19.67 -13.46
C GLY A 613 -23.36 20.63 -14.12
N CYS A 614 -22.10 20.24 -14.20
CA CYS A 614 -21.06 20.98 -14.89
C CYS A 614 -20.16 20.06 -15.71
N SER A 615 -19.48 20.65 -16.69
CA SER A 615 -18.56 19.96 -17.60
C SER A 615 -17.25 20.71 -17.70
N VAL A 616 -16.14 19.99 -17.73
CA VAL A 616 -14.82 20.53 -18.07
C VAL A 616 -14.39 19.95 -19.40
N HIS A 617 -13.99 20.82 -20.32
CA HIS A 617 -13.67 20.44 -21.69
C HIS A 617 -12.51 21.25 -22.26
N PHE A 618 -11.90 20.72 -23.32
CA PHE A 618 -11.00 21.50 -24.17
C PHE A 618 -11.79 22.58 -24.90
N VAL A 619 -11.23 23.78 -25.02
CA VAL A 619 -11.84 24.85 -25.83
C VAL A 619 -11.51 24.62 -27.31
N ASP A 620 -12.53 24.71 -28.15
CA ASP A 620 -12.45 24.66 -29.60
C ASP A 620 -13.08 25.93 -30.21
N ASN A 621 -13.20 25.97 -31.55
CA ASN A 621 -13.75 27.15 -32.26
C ASN A 621 -15.26 27.31 -32.08
N GLY A 622 -15.96 26.28 -31.61
CA GLY A 622 -17.37 26.35 -31.30
C GLY A 622 -17.63 26.80 -29.85
N VAL A 623 -18.88 27.14 -29.56
CA VAL A 623 -19.29 27.53 -28.20
C VAL A 623 -19.72 26.26 -27.45
N ASP A 624 -18.93 25.90 -26.43
CA ASP A 624 -19.17 24.75 -25.56
C ASP A 624 -19.30 23.41 -26.35
N THR A 625 -18.45 23.20 -27.36
CA THR A 625 -18.45 21.99 -28.22
C THR A 625 -17.21 21.12 -28.11
N GLY A 626 -16.14 21.62 -27.51
CA GLY A 626 -14.88 20.89 -27.47
C GLY A 626 -14.91 19.63 -26.60
N ALA A 627 -13.87 18.82 -26.75
CA ALA A 627 -13.84 17.48 -26.19
C ALA A 627 -13.91 17.46 -24.66
N LEU A 628 -14.83 16.64 -24.13
CA LEU A 628 -15.12 16.53 -22.71
C LEU A 628 -14.00 15.78 -21.96
N ILE A 629 -13.64 16.28 -20.78
CA ILE A 629 -12.67 15.64 -19.88
C ILE A 629 -13.39 15.08 -18.66
N PHE A 630 -14.14 15.92 -17.95
CA PHE A 630 -14.94 15.50 -16.80
C PHE A 630 -16.33 16.11 -16.85
N GLN A 631 -17.30 15.39 -16.30
CA GLN A 631 -18.64 15.90 -16.04
C GLN A 631 -19.05 15.47 -14.64
N GLN A 632 -19.80 16.32 -13.94
CA GLN A 632 -20.39 15.97 -12.66
C GLN A 632 -21.86 16.34 -12.64
N ALA A 633 -22.69 15.33 -12.46
CA ALA A 633 -24.13 15.50 -12.33
C ALA A 633 -24.51 15.96 -10.92
N VAL A 634 -25.53 16.80 -10.86
CA VAL A 634 -26.09 17.41 -9.67
C VAL A 634 -27.62 17.31 -9.75
N PRO A 635 -28.31 16.81 -8.72
CA PRO A 635 -29.77 16.72 -8.74
C PRO A 635 -30.41 18.11 -8.69
N ILE A 636 -31.54 18.29 -9.39
CA ILE A 636 -32.45 19.43 -9.20
C ILE A 636 -33.54 18.99 -8.21
N ILE A 637 -33.59 19.68 -7.07
CA ILE A 637 -34.52 19.43 -5.97
C ILE A 637 -35.82 20.22 -6.22
N VAL A 638 -36.95 19.63 -5.84
CA VAL A 638 -38.25 20.30 -5.94
C VAL A 638 -38.22 21.58 -5.10
N GLY A 639 -38.51 22.72 -5.74
CA GLY A 639 -38.43 24.04 -5.11
C GLY A 639 -37.08 24.74 -5.23
N ASP A 640 -36.12 24.18 -5.98
CA ASP A 640 -34.89 24.92 -6.30
C ASP A 640 -35.18 26.21 -7.05
N THR A 641 -34.39 27.24 -6.71
CA THR A 641 -34.29 28.50 -7.45
C THR A 641 -32.99 28.48 -8.27
N GLU A 642 -32.84 29.42 -9.21
CA GLU A 642 -31.60 29.56 -9.99
C GLU A 642 -30.37 29.66 -9.07
N SER A 643 -30.47 30.44 -7.99
CA SER A 643 -29.39 30.63 -7.01
C SER A 643 -29.04 29.37 -6.22
N THR A 644 -30.04 28.60 -5.76
CA THR A 644 -29.77 27.37 -4.99
C THR A 644 -29.17 26.28 -5.88
N LEU A 645 -29.61 26.19 -7.13
CA LEU A 645 -29.02 25.30 -8.12
C LEU A 645 -27.60 25.74 -8.49
N GLN A 646 -27.38 27.03 -8.69
CA GLN A 646 -26.06 27.60 -9.00
C GLN A 646 -25.03 27.28 -7.93
N GLU A 647 -25.33 27.48 -6.64
CA GLU A 647 -24.39 27.14 -5.56
C GLU A 647 -24.07 25.63 -5.53
N ARG A 648 -25.05 24.78 -5.83
CA ARG A 648 -24.83 23.32 -5.90
C ARG A 648 -23.94 22.92 -7.08
N VAL A 649 -24.17 23.50 -8.26
CA VAL A 649 -23.32 23.27 -9.45
C VAL A 649 -21.90 23.80 -9.23
N LYS A 650 -21.77 24.98 -8.63
CA LYS A 650 -20.47 25.59 -8.28
C LYS A 650 -19.63 24.71 -7.36
N LEU A 651 -20.23 24.03 -6.38
CA LEU A 651 -19.53 23.04 -5.56
C LEU A 651 -19.01 21.86 -6.39
N ALA A 652 -19.74 21.42 -7.41
CA ALA A 652 -19.28 20.39 -8.33
C ALA A 652 -18.13 20.91 -9.23
N GLU A 653 -18.21 22.15 -9.73
CA GLU A 653 -17.12 22.77 -10.51
C GLU A 653 -15.80 22.82 -9.73
N HIS A 654 -15.88 23.18 -8.44
CA HIS A 654 -14.71 23.21 -7.54
C HIS A 654 -14.04 21.84 -7.38
N VAL A 655 -14.73 20.74 -7.69
CA VAL A 655 -14.18 19.38 -7.63
C VAL A 655 -13.59 18.97 -8.97
N ILE A 656 -14.36 19.07 -10.06
CA ILE A 656 -13.93 18.52 -11.35
C ILE A 656 -12.94 19.41 -12.10
N PHE A 657 -12.96 20.73 -11.89
CA PHE A 657 -12.09 21.63 -12.65
C PHE A 657 -10.61 21.50 -12.27
N PRO A 658 -10.23 21.49 -10.97
CA PRO A 658 -8.85 21.19 -10.58
C PRO A 658 -8.40 19.79 -11.00
N ARG A 659 -9.31 18.80 -10.95
CA ARG A 659 -9.01 17.43 -11.40
C ARG A 659 -8.68 17.37 -12.88
N ALA A 660 -9.44 18.08 -13.73
CA ALA A 660 -9.16 18.17 -15.16
C ALA A 660 -7.80 18.81 -15.44
N LEU A 661 -7.49 19.92 -14.75
CA LEU A 661 -6.20 20.60 -14.87
C LEU A 661 -5.05 19.64 -14.52
N GLU A 662 -5.17 18.92 -13.41
CA GLU A 662 -4.14 17.98 -12.97
C GLU A 662 -3.94 16.85 -13.98
N TYR A 663 -5.02 16.33 -14.56
CA TYR A 663 -4.94 15.26 -15.56
C TYR A 663 -4.30 15.73 -16.88
N LEU A 664 -4.56 16.98 -17.29
CA LEU A 664 -3.87 17.57 -18.45
C LEU A 664 -2.40 17.85 -18.13
N ALA A 665 -2.10 18.45 -16.97
CA ALA A 665 -0.75 18.84 -16.56
C ALA A 665 0.17 17.63 -16.36
N SER A 666 -0.35 16.55 -15.80
CA SER A 666 0.36 15.27 -15.63
C SER A 666 0.50 14.46 -16.92
N GLY A 667 -0.25 14.83 -17.98
CA GLY A 667 -0.30 14.12 -19.26
C GLY A 667 -1.15 12.85 -19.24
N LYS A 668 -2.05 12.67 -18.27
CA LYS A 668 -3.06 11.60 -18.24
C LYS A 668 -4.14 11.81 -19.29
N VAL A 669 -4.38 13.05 -19.70
CA VAL A 669 -5.32 13.42 -20.76
C VAL A 669 -4.63 14.34 -21.77
N SER A 670 -4.91 14.13 -23.05
CA SER A 670 -4.55 15.06 -24.12
C SER A 670 -5.65 15.17 -25.16
N LEU A 671 -5.61 16.21 -26.00
CA LEU A 671 -6.46 16.32 -27.17
C LEU A 671 -5.82 15.56 -28.35
N GLY A 672 -6.52 14.57 -28.89
CA GLY A 672 -6.10 13.79 -30.06
C GLY A 672 -6.17 14.59 -31.35
N ALA A 673 -5.50 14.09 -32.40
CA ALA A 673 -5.52 14.70 -33.73
C ALA A 673 -6.93 14.72 -34.37
N ASP A 674 -7.80 13.81 -33.93
CA ASP A 674 -9.22 13.74 -34.33
C ASP A 674 -10.13 14.70 -33.53
N GLY A 675 -9.54 15.54 -32.67
CA GLY A 675 -10.26 16.48 -31.83
C GLY A 675 -10.98 15.83 -30.65
N LYS A 676 -10.69 14.57 -30.31
CA LYS A 676 -11.28 13.87 -29.16
C LYS A 676 -10.33 13.79 -27.96
N THR A 677 -10.88 13.57 -26.78
CA THR A 677 -10.12 13.34 -25.56
C THR A 677 -9.44 11.97 -25.62
N VAL A 678 -8.11 11.95 -25.50
CA VAL A 678 -7.30 10.73 -25.40
C VAL A 678 -6.86 10.57 -23.96
N TRP A 679 -7.12 9.38 -23.40
CA TRP A 679 -6.73 9.00 -22.04
C TRP A 679 -5.49 8.12 -22.11
N HIS A 680 -4.44 8.54 -21.39
CA HIS A 680 -3.20 7.80 -21.23
C HIS A 680 -3.24 7.18 -19.82
N LEU A 681 -3.87 6.00 -19.74
CA LEU A 681 -4.04 5.23 -18.51
C LEU A 681 -2.77 4.45 -18.17
#